data_AF-A0A6J7ZSR4-F1
#
_entry.id   AF-A0A6J7ZSR4-F1
#
_cell.length_a   1.000
_cell.length_b   1.000
_cell.length_c   1.000
_cell.angle_alpha   90.00
_cell.angle_beta   90.00
_cell.angle_gamma   90.00
#
_symmetry.space_group_name_H-M   'P 1'
#
loop_
_entity.id
_entity.type
_entity.pdbx_description
1 polymer ?
#
loop_
_entity_poly.entity_id
_entity_poly.type
_entity_poly.pdbx_seq_one_letter_code
_entity_poly.pdbx_strand_id
1 'polypeptide(L)'
;METAFNQFWHLVSGAFALNPEVFDQINTLPDGLTVALIIVLIAGLSQAIGQCIVLFANKVTPIRFFLSLGISAIVFALSYGLWAGSIWIASNLFFDVSLSFNLIFKTLGLSYAPQMLGFLIALPYMGIAIGVLLSIWSLLAQFVGLESVAGFEDWSVFICTLIGWVVLQIVQRTIGRPILAFSRWLSNSVAGTSLITDPKKLEEMVMYDGNEPQILTVGKEIWLEAEQQEDIPKQKTSSTVKFVALALLGLLLVFILYPNSNNPLTIGFSLLNHSFRLGLKLVNFSLIALLISIVLTPLESLTWWAGWYGVKPLENTGTLVKNHNIDTPVNHYVMYLDGINQGSYQYLPEVERFLDALAIATPDNVAIVKGIMPYSVTNKPLTENRLLSFLWRIIDSMVVQNPANPIGFIINARNVVSVAVSADPRYGPIQNQGLAQVLYNSLLSYGYPVGSEIPVTLVGYSGGGQMSMGAVTFLKRTIKAPITVISIAGVISGNTGTMVTEHLYHLVGDKDSVEKVGAIIFPGRWPFSLLSNWNFAKRRGKISFISLGPVGHNMMGGPMGDHQLPNGKTHLQQTVDIVTGILLENWEITGLDPNIFKKSSNYELYKKAPFNQVAYYPVKQTLNPELYQPVGNWIGRLILPKLSEREQVQGVLFEIYHADSSHQHRVGQIVNLRWDLQVSSVKERVKLVTQDVNFIDQVKVSQSQGNIHPERINSWSKVDPLESMAGARPQDDVIVVLKDPVVLKDTGLERPSLYIQNDPIEITGRFYALVRFIENLGNDFFLVRHYSPASQQLNGPEERVYLPSVIANRDGALSSINQDLEQSPVNASGWYIFGQKNIDGQFVVQAIAPYQLFSLTPDLVISGQQKTLDYINWEYWKNQVTPQGQVKTIFLNPNQNNSTDSIVPESIWKEGDRALLMHVYGGIGGPNGDNTPFGIYFGHFAYGIATVVRDRLTQELRFNIAYRQIYTHNCDGIISGSLDWTRYSGDRQFGWLGSRPFTDILIKFDPLTQDYDFDSFKFSPLDIVINELDIMTARYRVGDGTGTTFVSAINSCSQDSSQALYLSLRRMLAQFELNPLLMKWLRENPHHEQTERFLQLATLVASLESILTAGGKARKDWRYGSPTLGRFTEETPLKTLSQLGSSWRSLLPRLINDKIAMIFLQLGAYLWILRTHQVGGHDPTLKTLIPTDFWFGIPKLKNFEYD
;
A
#
# COMPACT_ATOMS: atom_id res chain seq x y z
N MET A 1 69.95 1.83 5.40
CA MET A 1 68.82 0.98 5.81
C MET A 1 67.61 1.45 5.04
N GLU A 2 66.87 0.53 4.41
CA GLU A 2 65.56 0.87 3.86
C GLU A 2 64.60 1.14 5.03
N THR A 3 63.85 2.23 4.97
CA THR A 3 62.83 2.58 5.96
C THR A 3 61.45 2.10 5.50
N ALA A 4 60.50 1.97 6.42
CA ALA A 4 59.11 1.67 6.08
C ALA A 4 58.54 2.68 5.08
N PHE A 5 59.01 3.94 5.13
CA PHE A 5 58.61 4.98 4.19
C PHE A 5 59.09 4.70 2.76
N ASN A 6 60.31 4.18 2.58
CA ASN A 6 60.81 3.77 1.26
C ASN A 6 60.02 2.60 0.67
N GLN A 7 59.41 1.77 1.53
CA GLN A 7 58.59 0.61 1.16
C GLN A 7 57.07 0.87 1.26
N PHE A 8 56.64 2.14 1.33
CA PHE A 8 55.25 2.50 1.59
C PHE A 8 54.23 1.76 0.69
N TRP A 9 54.44 1.77 -0.63
CA TRP A 9 53.54 1.09 -1.56
C TRP A 9 53.62 -0.43 -1.50
N HIS A 10 54.78 -1.00 -1.14
CA HIS A 10 54.93 -2.43 -0.91
C HIS A 10 54.09 -2.87 0.30
N LEU A 11 54.19 -2.14 1.42
CA LEU A 11 53.40 -2.39 2.62
C LEU A 11 51.89 -2.25 2.35
N VAL A 12 51.47 -1.18 1.68
CA VAL A 12 50.06 -0.94 1.31
C VAL A 12 49.54 -2.06 0.39
N SER A 13 50.25 -2.40 -0.69
CA SER A 13 49.83 -3.44 -1.62
C SER A 13 49.78 -4.83 -0.99
N GLY A 14 50.75 -5.15 -0.11
CA GLY A 14 50.73 -6.38 0.68
C GLY A 14 49.57 -6.45 1.65
N ALA A 15 49.18 -5.32 2.26
CA ALA A 15 48.01 -5.25 3.15
C ALA A 15 46.71 -5.47 2.37
N PHE A 16 46.60 -4.92 1.14
CA PHE A 16 45.49 -5.21 0.24
C PHE A 16 45.40 -6.70 -0.14
N ALA A 17 46.56 -7.34 -0.37
CA ALA A 17 46.67 -8.76 -0.68
C ALA A 17 46.55 -9.68 0.54
N LEU A 18 46.35 -9.12 1.75
CA LEU A 18 46.34 -9.85 3.02
C LEU A 18 47.62 -10.68 3.24
N ASN A 19 48.77 -10.18 2.78
CA ASN A 19 50.06 -10.85 2.99
C ASN A 19 50.51 -10.71 4.46
N PRO A 20 50.67 -11.80 5.23
CA PRO A 20 51.12 -11.74 6.62
C PRO A 20 52.48 -11.06 6.80
N GLU A 21 53.40 -11.21 5.84
CA GLU A 21 54.79 -10.74 5.95
C GLU A 21 54.89 -9.21 6.07
N VAL A 22 53.99 -8.45 5.42
CA VAL A 22 54.05 -6.99 5.47
C VAL A 22 53.63 -6.42 6.83
N PHE A 23 52.81 -7.17 7.58
CA PHE A 23 52.40 -6.79 8.94
C PHE A 23 53.54 -7.01 9.95
N ASP A 24 54.45 -7.95 9.70
CA ASP A 24 55.69 -8.05 10.46
C ASP A 24 56.72 -6.97 10.04
N GLN A 25 56.86 -6.72 8.74
CA GLN A 25 57.78 -5.70 8.19
C GLN A 25 57.50 -4.29 8.70
N ILE A 26 56.23 -3.86 8.81
CA ILE A 26 55.91 -2.53 9.36
C ILE A 26 56.30 -2.41 10.85
N ASN A 27 56.41 -3.54 11.56
CA ASN A 27 56.82 -3.56 12.95
C ASN A 27 58.33 -3.51 13.13
N THR A 28 59.10 -4.06 12.19
CA THR A 28 60.56 -4.19 12.27
C THR A 28 61.33 -3.06 11.55
N LEU A 29 60.76 -2.45 10.51
CA LEU A 29 61.40 -1.37 9.76
C LEU A 29 61.43 -0.03 10.53
N PRO A 30 62.49 0.79 10.38
CA PRO A 30 62.51 2.17 10.85
C PRO A 30 61.35 2.99 10.22
N ASP A 31 60.82 3.97 10.95
CA ASP A 31 59.67 4.82 10.55
C ASP A 31 58.31 4.12 10.41
N GLY A 32 58.16 2.86 10.85
CA GLY A 32 56.88 2.13 10.78
C GLY A 32 55.70 2.83 11.46
N LEU A 33 55.94 3.54 12.57
CA LEU A 33 54.90 4.34 13.26
C LEU A 33 54.42 5.52 12.41
N THR A 34 55.35 6.20 11.73
CA THR A 34 55.06 7.33 10.84
C THR A 34 54.22 6.86 9.66
N VAL A 35 54.58 5.73 9.06
CA VAL A 35 53.81 5.13 7.95
C VAL A 35 52.40 4.74 8.39
N ALA A 36 52.25 4.09 9.55
CA ALA A 36 50.94 3.74 10.10
C ALA A 36 50.05 4.98 10.31
N LEU A 37 50.59 6.06 10.87
CA LEU A 37 49.88 7.33 11.03
C LEU A 37 49.49 7.96 9.70
N ILE A 38 50.38 7.95 8.70
CA ILE A 38 50.09 8.47 7.35
C ILE A 38 48.94 7.69 6.71
N ILE A 39 48.96 6.34 6.78
CA ILE A 39 47.89 5.49 6.23
C ILE A 39 46.54 5.83 6.88
N VAL A 40 46.51 5.96 8.20
CA VAL A 40 45.27 6.29 8.94
C VAL A 40 44.77 7.69 8.62
N LEU A 41 45.65 8.68 8.48
CA LEU A 41 45.27 10.04 8.09
C LEU A 41 44.74 10.10 6.65
N ILE A 42 45.39 9.38 5.72
CA ILE A 42 44.91 9.27 4.34
C ILE A 42 43.55 8.56 4.30
N ALA A 43 43.38 7.46 5.05
CA ALA A 43 42.11 6.77 5.18
C ALA A 43 41.01 7.69 5.75
N GLY A 44 41.31 8.44 6.81
CA GLY A 44 40.37 9.40 7.42
C GLY A 44 39.98 10.53 6.47
N LEU A 45 40.93 11.11 5.74
CA LEU A 45 40.65 12.13 4.73
C LEU A 45 39.84 11.56 3.56
N SER A 46 40.20 10.36 3.10
CA SER A 46 39.51 9.63 2.03
C SER A 46 38.05 9.35 2.39
N GLN A 47 37.80 8.90 3.62
CA GLN A 47 36.44 8.69 4.13
C GLN A 47 35.68 10.01 4.31
N ALA A 48 36.33 11.07 4.78
CA ALA A 48 35.71 12.40 4.87
C ALA A 48 35.28 12.92 3.50
N ILE A 49 36.09 12.71 2.46
CA ILE A 49 35.73 13.00 1.06
C ILE A 49 34.55 12.12 0.62
N GLY A 50 34.58 10.82 0.93
CA GLY A 50 33.49 9.88 0.63
C GLY A 50 32.14 10.26 1.26
N GLN A 51 32.16 10.99 2.38
CA GLN A 51 30.98 11.43 3.14
C GLN A 51 30.74 12.95 3.03
N CYS A 52 31.40 13.64 2.10
CA CYS A 52 31.34 15.09 1.99
C CYS A 52 29.93 15.66 1.74
N ILE A 53 29.00 14.81 1.26
CA ILE A 53 27.60 15.15 1.08
C ILE A 53 26.96 15.74 2.34
N VAL A 54 27.34 15.27 3.53
CA VAL A 54 26.82 15.79 4.81
C VAL A 54 27.13 17.28 4.94
N LEU A 55 28.33 17.72 4.55
CA LEU A 55 28.72 19.13 4.61
C LEU A 55 27.94 19.98 3.60
N PHE A 56 27.69 19.46 2.39
CA PHE A 56 26.87 20.14 1.39
C PHE A 56 25.40 20.25 1.83
N ALA A 57 24.82 19.17 2.32
CA ALA A 57 23.44 19.13 2.79
C ALA A 57 23.19 20.13 3.93
N ASN A 58 24.18 20.31 4.83
CA ASN A 58 24.17 21.32 5.89
C ASN A 58 24.58 22.74 5.42
N LYS A 59 24.69 22.98 4.11
CA LYS A 59 25.03 24.29 3.48
C LYS A 59 26.32 24.92 4.02
N VAL A 60 27.35 24.10 4.27
CA VAL A 60 28.66 24.57 4.75
C VAL A 60 29.34 25.42 3.68
N THR A 61 29.89 26.57 4.07
CA THR A 61 30.60 27.49 3.14
C THR A 61 31.90 26.87 2.59
N PRO A 62 32.40 27.27 1.40
CA PRO A 62 33.56 26.64 0.76
C PRO A 62 34.84 26.58 1.61
N ILE A 63 35.16 27.64 2.35
CA ILE A 63 36.37 27.68 3.19
C ILE A 63 36.23 26.70 4.36
N ARG A 64 35.06 26.70 5.01
CA ARG A 64 34.77 25.81 6.13
C ARG A 64 34.69 24.35 5.69
N PHE A 65 34.26 24.07 4.46
CA PHE A 65 34.24 22.73 3.88
C PHE A 65 35.61 22.05 3.92
N PHE A 66 36.67 22.72 3.41
CA PHE A 66 38.01 22.14 3.42
C PHE A 66 38.59 21.99 4.83
N LEU A 67 38.29 22.94 5.72
CA LEU A 67 38.67 22.83 7.14
C LEU A 67 37.94 21.65 7.81
N SER A 68 36.67 21.43 7.49
CA SER A 68 35.87 20.31 7.99
C SER A 68 36.41 18.96 7.48
N LEU A 69 36.87 18.86 6.23
CA LEU A 69 37.53 17.63 5.75
C LEU A 69 38.80 17.32 6.54
N GLY A 70 39.64 18.34 6.78
CA GLY A 70 40.86 18.19 7.57
C GLY A 70 40.57 17.77 9.02
N ILE A 71 39.59 18.40 9.67
CA ILE A 71 39.25 18.07 11.06
C ILE A 71 38.63 16.67 11.18
N SER A 72 37.85 16.24 10.19
CA SER A 72 37.32 14.87 10.13
C SER A 72 38.43 13.83 10.04
N ALA A 73 39.48 14.06 9.26
CA ALA A 73 40.64 13.16 9.19
C ALA A 73 41.39 13.07 10.53
N ILE A 74 41.53 14.19 11.25
CA ILE A 74 42.16 14.23 12.58
C ILE A 74 41.30 13.47 13.60
N VAL A 75 39.99 13.74 13.64
CA VAL A 75 39.04 13.03 14.52
C VAL A 75 39.04 11.53 14.24
N PHE A 76 39.16 11.13 12.97
CA PHE A 76 39.28 9.73 12.58
C PHE A 76 40.55 9.10 13.15
N ALA A 77 41.70 9.76 13.01
CA ALA A 77 42.97 9.27 13.58
C ALA A 77 42.93 9.16 15.12
N LEU A 78 42.28 10.11 15.81
CA LEU A 78 42.06 10.03 17.26
C LEU A 78 41.18 8.83 17.64
N SER A 79 40.12 8.58 16.87
CA SER A 79 39.22 7.43 17.09
C SER A 79 39.95 6.10 16.87
N TYR A 80 40.81 6.04 15.86
CA TYR A 80 41.71 4.91 15.62
C TYR A 80 42.69 4.69 16.77
N GLY A 81 43.24 5.75 17.38
CA GLY A 81 44.12 5.64 18.55
C GLY A 81 43.41 5.05 19.77
N LEU A 82 42.16 5.46 20.02
CA LEU A 82 41.31 4.86 21.05
C LEU A 82 40.99 3.40 20.75
N TRP A 83 40.81 3.07 19.46
CA TRP A 83 40.59 1.71 19.01
C TRP A 83 41.80 0.80 19.28
N ALA A 84 42.99 1.22 18.87
CA ALA A 84 44.25 0.53 19.18
C ALA A 84 44.45 0.34 20.69
N GLY A 85 44.12 1.37 21.49
CA GLY A 85 44.17 1.31 22.96
C GLY A 85 43.22 0.26 23.54
N SER A 86 42.01 0.15 23.01
CA SER A 86 41.03 -0.85 23.47
C SER A 86 41.47 -2.29 23.18
N ILE A 87 42.08 -2.52 22.02
CA ILE A 87 42.63 -3.84 21.64
C ILE A 87 43.82 -4.17 22.55
N TRP A 88 44.70 -3.20 22.81
CA TRP A 88 45.83 -3.38 23.72
C TRP A 88 45.38 -3.69 25.16
N ILE A 89 44.36 -3.00 25.66
CA ILE A 89 43.79 -3.30 26.98
C ILE A 89 43.18 -4.71 26.99
N ALA A 90 42.42 -5.06 25.96
CA ALA A 90 41.78 -6.37 25.87
C ALA A 90 42.80 -7.51 25.78
N SER A 91 43.87 -7.34 25.00
CA SER A 91 44.93 -8.35 24.85
C SER A 91 45.70 -8.59 26.15
N ASN A 92 45.98 -7.53 26.91
CA ASN A 92 46.70 -7.63 28.18
C ASN A 92 45.83 -8.12 29.34
N LEU A 93 44.53 -7.75 29.38
CA LEU A 93 43.65 -8.11 30.50
C LEU A 93 43.02 -9.50 30.40
N PHE A 94 42.68 -9.94 29.19
CA PHE A 94 41.90 -11.17 29.00
C PHE A 94 42.70 -12.36 28.47
N PHE A 95 43.88 -12.10 27.87
CA PHE A 95 44.66 -13.13 27.19
C PHE A 95 46.10 -13.26 27.71
N ASP A 96 46.47 -12.48 28.74
CA ASP A 96 47.79 -12.51 29.42
C ASP A 96 48.99 -12.36 28.46
N VAL A 97 48.78 -11.68 27.33
CA VAL A 97 49.80 -11.51 26.28
C VAL A 97 50.31 -10.08 26.29
N SER A 98 51.60 -9.94 26.60
CA SER A 98 52.33 -8.68 26.73
C SER A 98 52.69 -8.03 25.39
N LEU A 99 51.73 -7.91 24.46
CA LEU A 99 51.94 -7.18 23.21
C LEU A 99 52.15 -5.69 23.50
N SER A 100 53.19 -5.11 22.92
CA SER A 100 53.45 -3.67 23.05
C SER A 100 52.37 -2.85 22.32
N PHE A 101 51.96 -1.73 22.90
CA PHE A 101 50.98 -0.82 22.28
C PHE A 101 51.43 -0.37 20.88
N ASN A 102 52.72 -0.06 20.71
CA ASN A 102 53.29 0.36 19.44
C ASN A 102 53.15 -0.70 18.34
N LEU A 103 53.21 -1.98 18.71
CA LEU A 103 53.06 -3.09 17.78
C LEU A 103 51.61 -3.22 17.32
N ILE A 104 50.65 -3.19 18.25
CA ILE A 104 49.21 -3.18 17.93
C ILE A 104 48.85 -1.96 17.09
N PHE A 105 49.38 -0.78 17.44
CA PHE A 105 49.15 0.45 16.72
C PHE A 105 49.65 0.33 15.27
N LYS A 106 50.93 -0.01 15.04
CA LYS A 106 51.48 -0.13 13.67
C LYS A 106 50.73 -1.15 12.82
N THR A 107 50.47 -2.34 13.34
CA THR A 107 49.73 -3.41 12.65
C THR A 107 48.32 -2.97 12.30
N LEU A 108 47.60 -2.36 13.25
CA LEU A 108 46.26 -1.83 13.02
C LEU A 108 46.29 -0.70 11.99
N GLY A 109 47.31 0.16 12.00
CA GLY A 109 47.42 1.27 11.05
C GLY A 109 47.54 0.77 9.61
N LEU A 110 48.33 -0.28 9.39
CA LEU A 110 48.45 -0.92 8.08
C LEU A 110 47.15 -1.58 7.62
N SER A 111 46.35 -2.15 8.54
CA SER A 111 45.05 -2.77 8.21
C SER A 111 44.00 -1.78 7.66
N TYR A 112 44.21 -0.47 7.84
CA TYR A 112 43.37 0.59 7.26
C TYR A 112 43.78 0.96 5.82
N ALA A 113 44.81 0.32 5.24
CA ALA A 113 45.20 0.55 3.84
C ALA A 113 44.02 0.44 2.83
N PRO A 114 43.06 -0.51 2.95
CA PRO A 114 41.86 -0.54 2.12
C PRO A 114 41.02 0.74 2.21
N GLN A 115 40.92 1.35 3.39
CA GLN A 115 40.16 2.58 3.63
C GLN A 115 40.78 3.82 2.97
N MET A 116 42.01 3.74 2.46
CA MET A 116 42.56 4.78 1.59
C MET A 116 41.72 4.97 0.32
N LEU A 117 40.94 3.96 -0.09
CA LEU A 117 39.95 4.04 -1.17
C LEU A 117 38.56 4.52 -0.71
N GLY A 118 38.41 4.99 0.55
CA GLY A 118 37.16 5.47 1.12
C GLY A 118 36.48 6.60 0.34
N PHE A 119 37.22 7.37 -0.47
CA PHE A 119 36.67 8.37 -1.37
C PHE A 119 35.70 7.78 -2.41
N LEU A 120 35.84 6.48 -2.75
CA LEU A 120 34.92 5.77 -3.64
C LEU A 120 33.52 5.60 -3.04
N ILE A 121 33.35 5.82 -1.73
CA ILE A 121 32.04 5.89 -1.10
C ILE A 121 31.23 7.07 -1.67
N ALA A 122 31.89 8.10 -2.21
CA ALA A 122 31.21 9.19 -2.89
C ALA A 122 30.51 8.74 -4.19
N LEU A 123 30.85 7.57 -4.76
CA LEU A 123 30.21 7.08 -5.98
C LEU A 123 28.69 6.96 -5.79
N PRO A 124 27.90 7.55 -6.69
CA PRO A 124 26.45 7.41 -6.67
C PRO A 124 26.03 5.94 -6.78
N TYR A 125 25.02 5.57 -5.99
CA TYR A 125 24.41 4.26 -5.84
C TYR A 125 25.33 3.17 -5.25
N MET A 126 26.50 2.93 -5.85
CA MET A 126 27.44 1.87 -5.46
C MET A 126 28.27 2.19 -4.21
N GLY A 127 28.39 3.47 -3.85
CA GLY A 127 29.29 3.92 -2.78
C GLY A 127 29.01 3.30 -1.42
N ILE A 128 27.74 3.02 -1.08
CA ILE A 128 27.37 2.36 0.18
C ILE A 128 27.91 0.92 0.20
N ALA A 129 27.70 0.17 -0.88
CA ALA A 129 28.20 -1.21 -0.99
C ALA A 129 29.73 -1.27 -0.96
N ILE A 130 30.40 -0.34 -1.66
CA ILE A 130 31.86 -0.20 -1.62
C ILE A 130 32.33 0.09 -0.19
N GLY A 131 31.66 0.98 0.54
CA GLY A 131 31.99 1.27 1.94
C GLY A 131 31.90 0.04 2.84
N VAL A 132 30.87 -0.80 2.66
CA VAL A 132 30.74 -2.08 3.38
C VAL A 132 31.88 -3.03 3.02
N LEU A 133 32.19 -3.19 1.72
CA LEU A 133 33.27 -4.05 1.25
C LEU A 133 34.64 -3.62 1.82
N LEU A 134 34.98 -2.33 1.74
CA LEU A 134 36.23 -1.79 2.30
C LEU A 134 36.30 -2.00 3.82
N SER A 135 35.18 -1.88 4.52
CA SER A 135 35.11 -2.11 5.97
C SER A 135 35.33 -3.57 6.33
N ILE A 136 34.72 -4.51 5.60
CA ILE A 136 34.97 -5.94 5.75
C ILE A 136 36.43 -6.28 5.43
N TRP A 137 36.98 -5.70 4.36
CA TRP A 137 38.35 -5.96 3.94
C TRP A 137 39.38 -5.47 4.97
N SER A 138 39.17 -4.29 5.56
CA SER A 138 40.01 -3.80 6.66
C SER A 138 39.91 -4.65 7.91
N LEU A 139 38.72 -5.21 8.22
CA LEU A 139 38.57 -6.14 9.34
C LEU A 139 39.35 -7.44 9.09
N LEU A 140 39.32 -7.97 7.87
CA LEU A 140 40.12 -9.14 7.47
C LEU A 140 41.62 -8.85 7.54
N ALA A 141 42.06 -7.70 7.03
CA ALA A 141 43.45 -7.26 7.11
C ALA A 141 43.91 -7.10 8.58
N GLN A 142 43.02 -6.62 9.46
CA GLN A 142 43.29 -6.53 10.88
C GLN A 142 43.47 -7.92 11.51
N PHE A 143 42.59 -8.87 11.18
CA PHE A 143 42.68 -10.24 11.68
C PHE A 143 44.01 -10.89 11.29
N VAL A 144 44.35 -10.88 10.00
CA VAL A 144 45.61 -11.43 9.47
C VAL A 144 46.83 -10.72 10.08
N GLY A 145 46.77 -9.39 10.21
CA GLY A 145 47.85 -8.63 10.81
C GLY A 145 48.08 -8.97 12.29
N LEU A 146 47.03 -9.11 13.09
CA LEU A 146 47.18 -9.49 14.50
C LEU A 146 47.61 -10.95 14.68
N GLU A 147 47.12 -11.86 13.86
CA GLU A 147 47.54 -13.27 13.83
C GLU A 147 49.04 -13.38 13.56
N SER A 148 49.52 -12.72 12.51
CA SER A 148 50.94 -12.78 12.09
C SER A 148 51.91 -12.25 13.13
N VAL A 149 51.53 -11.23 13.91
CA VAL A 149 52.44 -10.56 14.85
C VAL A 149 52.31 -11.11 16.27
N ALA A 150 51.16 -11.70 16.61
CA ALA A 150 50.93 -12.24 17.94
C ALA A 150 51.16 -13.76 18.05
N GLY A 151 51.39 -14.46 16.93
CA GLY A 151 51.83 -15.86 16.90
C GLY A 151 50.78 -16.87 17.36
N PHE A 152 49.50 -16.51 17.28
CA PHE A 152 48.39 -17.39 17.65
C PHE A 152 47.89 -18.16 16.43
N GLU A 153 47.75 -19.48 16.52
CA GLU A 153 47.19 -20.32 15.44
C GLU A 153 45.66 -20.53 15.56
N ASP A 154 44.93 -19.77 16.41
CA ASP A 154 43.55 -20.09 16.83
C ASP A 154 42.57 -18.90 16.99
N TRP A 155 41.28 -19.22 17.17
CA TRP A 155 40.11 -18.33 17.40
C TRP A 155 40.28 -17.21 18.46
N SER A 156 41.31 -17.29 19.30
CA SER A 156 41.69 -16.31 20.32
C SER A 156 41.88 -14.90 19.77
N VAL A 157 42.46 -14.75 18.56
CA VAL A 157 42.67 -13.43 17.90
C VAL A 157 41.34 -12.80 17.49
N PHE A 158 40.41 -13.63 17.02
CA PHE A 158 39.06 -13.21 16.67
C PHE A 158 38.29 -12.75 17.92
N ILE A 159 38.36 -13.52 19.01
CA ILE A 159 37.72 -13.17 20.29
C ILE A 159 38.37 -11.91 20.88
N CYS A 160 39.69 -11.73 20.80
CA CYS A 160 40.37 -10.52 21.27
C CYS A 160 39.95 -9.27 20.49
N THR A 161 39.81 -9.38 19.16
CA THR A 161 39.30 -8.28 18.31
C THR A 161 37.85 -7.96 18.64
N LEU A 162 37.02 -8.98 18.89
CA LEU A 162 35.61 -8.83 19.27
C LEU A 162 35.44 -8.25 20.69
N ILE A 163 36.23 -8.70 21.67
CA ILE A 163 36.24 -8.14 23.04
C ILE A 163 36.76 -6.70 23.00
N GLY A 164 37.82 -6.42 22.24
CA GLY A 164 38.29 -5.06 21.98
C GLY A 164 37.15 -4.18 21.45
N TRP A 165 36.34 -4.70 20.51
CA TRP A 165 35.16 -4.03 19.97
C TRP A 165 34.11 -3.73 21.05
N VAL A 166 33.81 -4.72 21.89
CA VAL A 166 32.88 -4.55 23.01
C VAL A 166 33.42 -3.53 24.03
N VAL A 167 34.71 -3.56 24.35
CA VAL A 167 35.38 -2.59 25.24
C VAL A 167 35.30 -1.19 24.63
N LEU A 168 35.57 -1.02 23.34
CA LEU A 168 35.38 0.27 22.64
C LEU A 168 33.93 0.75 22.75
N GLN A 169 32.94 -0.13 22.55
CA GLN A 169 31.52 0.23 22.70
C GLN A 169 31.18 0.64 24.13
N ILE A 170 31.71 -0.05 25.14
CA ILE A 170 31.52 0.30 26.56
C ILE A 170 32.16 1.67 26.84
N VAL A 171 33.43 1.86 26.46
CA VAL A 171 34.16 3.12 26.64
C VAL A 171 33.45 4.27 25.93
N GLN A 172 32.98 4.10 24.69
CA GLN A 172 32.21 5.12 23.96
C GLN A 172 30.89 5.49 24.66
N ARG A 173 30.25 4.54 25.36
CA ARG A 173 28.93 4.73 26.01
C ARG A 173 29.01 5.20 27.46
N THR A 174 30.10 4.92 28.18
CA THR A 174 30.30 5.29 29.59
C THR A 174 31.16 6.56 29.74
N ILE A 175 32.43 6.51 29.33
CA ILE A 175 33.45 7.56 29.53
C ILE A 175 33.64 8.41 28.26
N GLY A 176 33.16 7.94 27.10
CA GLY A 176 33.37 8.55 25.78
C GLY A 176 32.33 9.58 25.36
N ARG A 177 31.26 9.79 26.14
CA ARG A 177 30.26 10.85 25.86
C ARG A 177 30.88 12.26 25.82
N PRO A 178 31.81 12.66 26.72
CA PRO A 178 32.52 13.93 26.64
C PRO A 178 33.44 14.01 25.41
N ILE A 179 34.09 12.92 25.01
CA ILE A 179 34.97 12.88 23.83
C ILE A 179 34.16 13.01 22.54
N LEU A 180 33.02 12.31 22.45
CA LEU A 180 32.08 12.44 21.33
C LEU A 180 31.43 13.83 21.30
N ALA A 181 31.10 14.41 22.47
CA ALA A 181 30.61 15.78 22.57
C ALA A 181 31.66 16.80 22.13
N PHE A 182 32.93 16.61 22.50
CA PHE A 182 34.05 17.43 22.07
C PHE A 182 34.31 17.31 20.57
N SER A 183 34.32 16.09 20.03
CA SER A 183 34.46 15.83 18.59
C SER A 183 33.32 16.47 17.77
N ARG A 184 32.07 16.39 18.26
CA ARG A 184 30.91 17.07 17.66
C ARG A 184 31.02 18.58 17.78
N TRP A 185 31.39 19.11 18.94
CA TRP A 185 31.60 20.53 19.15
C TRP A 185 32.66 21.08 18.20
N LEU A 186 33.78 20.38 18.06
CA LEU A 186 34.88 20.74 17.17
C LEU A 186 34.43 20.71 15.71
N SER A 187 33.75 19.64 15.29
CA SER A 187 33.21 19.50 13.93
C SER A 187 32.18 20.60 13.59
N ASN A 188 31.27 20.90 14.52
CA ASN A 188 30.26 21.96 14.38
C ASN A 188 30.89 23.36 14.36
N SER A 189 31.91 23.60 15.18
CA SER A 189 32.62 24.88 15.23
C SER A 189 33.36 25.16 13.92
N VAL A 190 34.01 24.13 13.35
CA VAL A 190 34.73 24.25 12.08
C VAL A 190 33.77 24.37 10.89
N ALA A 191 32.69 23.59 10.86
CA ALA A 191 31.63 23.74 9.86
C ALA A 191 30.87 25.07 10.01
N GLY A 192 30.85 25.61 11.23
CA GLY A 192 30.16 26.82 11.64
C GLY A 192 28.64 26.75 11.50
N THR A 193 28.10 25.54 11.63
CA THR A 193 26.68 25.19 11.74
C THR A 193 26.56 23.90 12.54
N SER A 194 25.39 23.60 13.11
CA SER A 194 25.14 22.31 13.74
C SER A 194 24.98 21.23 12.68
N LEU A 195 26.00 20.37 12.51
CA LEU A 195 25.96 19.33 11.50
C LEU A 195 24.93 18.26 11.88
N ILE A 196 23.90 18.14 11.04
CA ILE A 196 23.00 16.99 11.05
C ILE A 196 23.71 15.86 10.28
N THR A 197 24.11 14.82 10.99
CA THR A 197 24.86 13.67 10.42
C THR A 197 24.00 12.41 10.31
N ASP A 198 22.80 12.41 10.88
CA ASP A 198 21.87 11.28 10.80
C ASP A 198 21.23 11.25 9.40
N PRO A 199 21.37 10.15 8.64
CA PRO A 199 20.85 10.08 7.27
C PRO A 199 19.35 10.35 7.15
N LYS A 200 18.54 9.91 8.12
CA LYS A 200 17.09 10.13 8.10
C LYS A 200 16.74 11.57 8.42
N LYS A 201 17.43 12.18 9.39
CA LYS A 201 17.22 13.61 9.68
C LYS A 201 17.72 14.49 8.54
N LEU A 202 18.76 14.06 7.82
CA LEU A 202 19.24 14.74 6.62
C LEU A 202 18.22 14.67 5.49
N GLU A 203 17.64 13.49 5.27
CA GLU A 203 16.54 13.29 4.33
C GLU A 203 15.32 14.13 4.72
N GLU A 204 14.90 14.10 6.00
CA GLU A 204 13.83 14.94 6.53
C GLU A 204 14.15 16.43 6.37
N MET A 205 15.38 16.87 6.60
CA MET A 205 15.79 18.26 6.38
C MET A 205 15.64 18.64 4.90
N VAL A 206 16.13 17.82 3.98
CA VAL A 206 15.96 18.10 2.54
C VAL A 206 14.48 18.06 2.14
N MET A 207 13.69 17.17 2.73
CA MET A 207 12.26 17.02 2.45
C MET A 207 11.39 18.10 3.12
N TYR A 208 11.72 18.61 4.31
CA TYR A 208 10.87 19.48 5.13
C TYR A 208 11.47 20.87 5.43
N ASP A 209 12.79 21.02 5.43
CA ASP A 209 13.53 22.27 5.73
C ASP A 209 13.89 23.07 4.46
N GLY A 210 13.35 22.66 3.31
CA GLY A 210 12.94 23.69 2.36
C GLY A 210 11.85 24.49 3.05
N ASN A 211 12.20 25.66 3.63
CA ASN A 211 11.25 26.75 3.87
C ASN A 211 10.13 26.62 2.82
N GLU A 212 8.85 26.69 3.23
CA GLU A 212 7.74 26.99 2.29
C GLU A 212 8.34 27.87 1.20
N PRO A 213 8.33 27.44 -0.08
CA PRO A 213 9.15 28.05 -1.12
C PRO A 213 9.03 29.54 -0.87
N GLN A 214 10.11 30.15 -0.34
CA GLN A 214 10.03 31.54 0.07
C GLN A 214 9.51 32.17 -1.19
N ILE A 215 8.30 32.72 -1.10
CA ILE A 215 7.54 33.23 -2.22
C ILE A 215 8.38 34.42 -2.68
N LEU A 216 9.42 34.10 -3.44
CA LEU A 216 10.20 35.00 -4.25
C LEU A 216 9.12 35.48 -5.18
N THR A 217 8.71 36.67 -4.85
CA THR A 217 7.56 37.35 -5.36
C THR A 217 7.99 37.78 -6.76
N VAL A 218 8.15 36.82 -7.67
CA VAL A 218 8.51 37.05 -9.07
C VAL A 218 7.44 37.95 -9.72
N GLY A 219 6.21 37.94 -9.18
CA GLY A 219 5.16 38.89 -9.55
C GLY A 219 5.29 40.32 -9.00
N LYS A 220 6.24 40.62 -8.10
CA LYS A 220 6.44 41.97 -7.52
C LYS A 220 7.72 42.65 -8.00
N GLU A 221 8.74 41.89 -8.38
CA GLU A 221 9.99 42.43 -8.95
C GLU A 221 9.80 42.93 -10.38
N ILE A 222 8.93 42.30 -11.18
CA ILE A 222 8.60 42.76 -12.55
C ILE A 222 7.87 44.12 -12.56
N TRP A 223 7.26 44.53 -11.45
CA TRP A 223 6.63 45.86 -11.30
C TRP A 223 7.56 46.92 -10.68
N LEU A 224 8.70 46.53 -10.11
CA LEU A 224 9.68 47.44 -9.52
C LEU A 224 10.88 47.69 -10.44
N GLU A 225 11.16 46.79 -11.39
CA GLU A 225 12.22 46.96 -12.39
C GLU A 225 11.84 47.93 -13.53
N ALA A 226 10.59 48.39 -13.61
CA ALA A 226 10.16 49.40 -14.57
C ALA A 226 10.43 50.86 -14.12
N GLU A 227 10.95 51.10 -12.90
CA GLU A 227 11.03 52.45 -12.33
C GLU A 227 12.42 52.86 -11.80
N GLN A 228 13.46 52.05 -11.96
CA GLN A 228 14.81 52.45 -11.54
C GLN A 228 15.87 52.13 -12.60
N GLN A 229 15.89 52.98 -13.61
CA GLN A 229 17.03 53.15 -14.50
C GLN A 229 17.73 54.45 -14.13
N GLU A 230 18.73 54.40 -13.22
CA GLU A 230 19.94 55.23 -13.30
C GLU A 230 20.99 54.88 -12.22
N ASP A 231 22.24 54.96 -12.65
CA ASP A 231 23.51 54.98 -11.93
C ASP A 231 24.13 53.72 -11.30
N ILE A 232 25.01 53.15 -12.13
CA ILE A 232 26.17 52.31 -11.80
C ILE A 232 27.13 53.06 -10.86
N PRO A 233 27.80 52.33 -9.94
CA PRO A 233 29.25 52.44 -9.87
C PRO A 233 29.96 51.10 -10.05
N LYS A 234 30.95 51.12 -10.94
CA LYS A 234 31.94 50.08 -11.19
C LYS A 234 32.86 49.90 -9.98
N GLN A 235 33.23 48.66 -9.68
CA GLN A 235 34.55 48.13 -9.26
C GLN A 235 34.34 46.75 -8.60
N LYS A 236 35.19 45.72 -8.69
CA LYS A 236 36.50 45.50 -9.32
C LYS A 236 36.72 43.99 -9.41
N THR A 237 37.47 43.60 -10.43
CA THR A 237 38.04 42.28 -10.70
C THR A 237 38.94 41.74 -9.58
N SER A 238 38.89 40.42 -9.33
CA SER A 238 40.06 39.51 -9.28
C SER A 238 39.68 38.18 -8.62
N SER A 239 39.66 37.08 -9.39
CA SER A 239 39.56 35.71 -8.83
C SER A 239 40.52 34.71 -9.50
N THR A 240 41.67 35.16 -9.96
CA THR A 240 42.69 34.29 -10.59
C THR A 240 43.61 33.57 -9.61
N VAL A 241 43.54 33.85 -8.30
CA VAL A 241 44.44 33.22 -7.30
C VAL A 241 43.90 31.90 -6.71
N LYS A 242 42.66 31.50 -7.00
CA LYS A 242 42.07 30.27 -6.43
C LYS A 242 42.35 28.97 -7.22
N PHE A 243 42.93 29.07 -8.42
CA PHE A 243 43.10 27.92 -9.32
C PHE A 243 44.51 27.31 -9.34
N VAL A 244 45.52 28.05 -8.90
CA VAL A 244 46.92 27.59 -8.91
C VAL A 244 47.16 26.49 -7.85
N ALA A 245 46.46 26.55 -6.71
CA ALA A 245 46.60 25.56 -5.64
C ALA A 245 45.98 24.18 -6.00
N LEU A 246 44.87 24.16 -6.74
CA LEU A 246 44.21 22.93 -7.21
C LEU A 246 44.98 22.26 -8.36
N ALA A 247 45.57 23.05 -9.26
CA ALA A 247 46.44 22.55 -10.31
C ALA A 247 47.74 21.95 -9.75
N LEU A 248 48.33 22.56 -8.70
CA LEU A 248 49.51 22.04 -8.01
C LEU A 248 49.23 20.72 -7.28
N LEU A 249 48.05 20.54 -6.69
CA LEU A 249 47.66 19.28 -6.03
C LEU A 249 47.44 18.14 -7.03
N GLY A 250 46.86 18.44 -8.20
CA GLY A 250 46.71 17.48 -9.30
C GLY A 250 48.05 17.08 -9.94
N LEU A 251 48.99 18.03 -10.08
CA LEU A 251 50.35 17.77 -10.56
C LEU A 251 51.18 16.93 -9.58
N LEU A 252 51.00 17.13 -8.26
CA LEU A 252 51.66 16.33 -7.22
C LEU A 252 51.22 14.86 -7.25
N LEU A 253 49.94 14.61 -7.51
CA LEU A 253 49.37 13.27 -7.66
C LEU A 253 49.88 12.53 -8.90
N VAL A 254 50.15 13.26 -10.00
CA VAL A 254 50.75 12.70 -11.22
C VAL A 254 52.25 12.39 -11.02
N PHE A 255 52.96 13.19 -10.22
CA PHE A 255 54.39 12.97 -9.93
C PHE A 255 54.63 11.76 -9.00
N ILE A 256 53.69 11.46 -8.10
CA ILE A 256 53.75 10.31 -7.17
C ILE A 256 53.51 8.97 -7.89
N LEU A 257 52.88 8.97 -9.06
CA LEU A 257 52.54 7.78 -9.84
C LEU A 257 53.59 7.40 -10.91
N TYR A 258 54.80 7.97 -10.87
CA TYR A 258 55.86 7.71 -11.84
C TYR A 258 56.84 6.62 -11.36
N PRO A 259 56.94 5.44 -12.03
CA PRO A 259 57.94 4.44 -11.70
C PRO A 259 59.24 4.68 -12.49
N ASN A 260 60.36 4.75 -11.78
CA ASN A 260 61.71 4.93 -12.32
C ASN A 260 62.48 3.60 -12.26
N SER A 261 63.02 3.09 -13.38
CA SER A 261 64.11 2.09 -13.34
C SER A 261 64.93 2.08 -14.64
N ASN A 262 66.26 2.26 -14.50
CA ASN A 262 67.27 2.28 -15.57
C ASN A 262 67.92 0.90 -15.73
N ASN A 263 67.95 0.33 -16.95
CA ASN A 263 68.86 -0.76 -17.33
C ASN A 263 69.11 -0.82 -18.86
N PRO A 264 70.36 -0.77 -19.39
CA PRO A 264 70.65 -0.57 -20.83
C PRO A 264 70.25 -1.69 -21.79
N LEU A 265 69.89 -2.88 -21.29
CA LEU A 265 69.47 -4.01 -22.14
C LEU A 265 67.98 -4.00 -22.53
N THR A 266 67.19 -3.06 -22.02
CA THR A 266 65.76 -2.89 -22.37
C THR A 266 65.51 -1.97 -23.57
N ILE A 267 66.55 -1.30 -24.08
CA ILE A 267 66.44 -0.32 -25.17
C ILE A 267 66.10 -1.00 -26.50
N GLY A 268 66.61 -2.21 -26.75
CA GLY A 268 66.33 -2.98 -27.97
C GLY A 268 64.91 -3.55 -28.08
N PHE A 269 64.21 -3.76 -26.95
CA PHE A 269 62.83 -4.28 -26.90
C PHE A 269 61.75 -3.19 -26.85
N SER A 270 62.15 -1.91 -26.85
CA SER A 270 61.27 -0.75 -26.61
C SER A 270 60.50 -0.24 -27.83
N LEU A 271 60.96 -0.58 -29.05
CA LEU A 271 60.41 -0.03 -30.31
C LEU A 271 59.09 -0.69 -30.75
N LEU A 272 58.84 -1.95 -30.37
CA LEU A 272 57.58 -2.66 -30.70
C LEU A 272 56.49 -2.55 -29.60
N ASN A 273 56.83 -2.01 -28.42
CA ASN A 273 55.98 -1.99 -27.21
C ASN A 273 55.35 -0.60 -26.93
N HIS A 274 55.78 0.45 -27.63
CA HIS A 274 55.42 1.83 -27.31
C HIS A 274 53.97 2.19 -27.66
N SER A 275 53.46 1.78 -28.83
CA SER A 275 52.08 2.09 -29.25
C SER A 275 51.03 1.32 -28.43
N PHE A 276 51.30 0.06 -28.08
CA PHE A 276 50.40 -0.76 -27.25
C PHE A 276 50.41 -0.32 -25.78
N ARG A 277 51.58 0.02 -25.21
CA ARG A 277 51.66 0.62 -23.86
C ARG A 277 51.14 2.05 -23.80
N LEU A 278 51.28 2.85 -24.87
CA LEU A 278 50.64 4.16 -24.96
C LEU A 278 49.12 3.99 -25.02
N GLY A 279 48.62 3.03 -25.80
CA GLY A 279 47.20 2.66 -25.82
C GLY A 279 46.68 2.25 -24.45
N LEU A 280 47.36 1.34 -23.75
CA LEU A 280 47.02 0.93 -22.37
C LEU A 280 47.13 2.08 -21.36
N LYS A 281 48.14 2.95 -21.48
CA LYS A 281 48.28 4.14 -20.64
C LYS A 281 47.16 5.15 -20.90
N LEU A 282 46.80 5.38 -22.16
CA LEU A 282 45.69 6.25 -22.53
C LEU A 282 44.34 5.67 -22.08
N VAL A 283 44.15 4.34 -22.16
CA VAL A 283 42.99 3.65 -21.60
C VAL A 283 42.94 3.83 -20.08
N ASN A 284 44.05 3.64 -19.37
CA ASN A 284 44.12 3.87 -17.92
C ASN A 284 43.85 5.33 -17.55
N PHE A 285 44.44 6.30 -18.25
CA PHE A 285 44.16 7.72 -18.04
C PHE A 285 42.70 8.07 -18.35
N SER A 286 42.11 7.46 -19.39
CA SER A 286 40.70 7.64 -19.72
C SER A 286 39.77 7.05 -18.66
N LEU A 287 40.11 5.88 -18.10
CA LEU A 287 39.37 5.26 -16.99
C LEU A 287 39.46 6.09 -15.71
N ILE A 288 40.64 6.65 -15.39
CA ILE A 288 40.83 7.55 -14.24
C ILE A 288 40.05 8.85 -14.46
N ALA A 289 40.15 9.47 -15.65
CA ALA A 289 39.39 10.67 -15.98
C ALA A 289 37.87 10.43 -15.93
N LEU A 290 37.42 9.27 -16.40
CA LEU A 290 36.03 8.84 -16.31
C LEU A 290 35.60 8.68 -14.85
N LEU A 291 36.39 7.99 -14.02
CA LEU A 291 36.12 7.83 -12.59
C LEU A 291 36.02 9.19 -11.88
N ILE A 292 36.95 10.11 -12.16
CA ILE A 292 36.92 11.47 -11.62
C ILE A 292 35.64 12.18 -12.06
N SER A 293 35.29 12.12 -13.35
CA SER A 293 34.05 12.73 -13.88
C SER A 293 32.80 12.17 -13.19
N ILE A 294 32.74 10.85 -12.96
CA ILE A 294 31.65 10.18 -12.23
C ILE A 294 31.54 10.73 -10.80
N VAL A 295 32.66 10.79 -10.06
CA VAL A 295 32.68 11.26 -8.66
C VAL A 295 32.32 12.75 -8.56
N LEU A 296 32.68 13.55 -9.56
CA LEU A 296 32.39 15.00 -9.58
C LEU A 296 30.98 15.33 -10.07
N THR A 297 30.27 14.40 -10.72
CA THR A 297 28.93 14.65 -11.28
C THR A 297 27.90 15.18 -10.26
N PRO A 298 27.81 14.65 -9.02
CA PRO A 298 26.86 15.16 -8.02
C PRO A 298 27.17 16.59 -7.55
N LEU A 299 28.40 17.09 -7.76
CA LEU A 299 28.82 18.39 -7.22
C LEU A 299 27.99 19.54 -7.74
N GLU A 300 27.49 19.49 -8.98
CA GLU A 300 26.60 20.54 -9.51
C GLU A 300 25.40 20.75 -8.58
N SER A 301 24.71 19.66 -8.24
CA SER A 301 23.49 19.69 -7.44
C SER A 301 23.77 19.95 -5.98
N LEU A 302 24.89 19.44 -5.47
CA LEU A 302 25.34 19.70 -4.09
C LEU A 302 25.74 21.16 -3.87
N THR A 303 26.45 21.77 -4.83
CA THR A 303 26.84 23.18 -4.78
C THR A 303 25.66 24.12 -4.98
N TRP A 304 24.68 23.73 -5.81
CA TRP A 304 23.39 24.40 -5.93
C TRP A 304 22.62 24.40 -4.60
N TRP A 305 22.48 23.23 -3.97
CA TRP A 305 21.82 23.10 -2.68
C TRP A 305 22.50 23.90 -1.56
N ALA A 306 23.83 23.86 -1.53
CA ALA A 306 24.62 24.61 -0.56
C ALA A 306 24.57 26.13 -0.78
N GLY A 307 23.93 26.61 -1.85
CA GLY A 307 23.77 28.02 -2.17
C GLY A 307 25.03 28.68 -2.72
N TRP A 308 26.02 27.90 -3.17
CA TRP A 308 27.31 28.43 -3.63
C TRP A 308 27.20 29.22 -4.93
N TYR A 309 26.12 29.04 -5.71
CA TYR A 309 25.84 29.82 -6.93
C TYR A 309 25.05 31.12 -6.69
N GLY A 310 24.54 31.35 -5.48
CA GLY A 310 23.59 32.43 -5.18
C GLY A 310 22.18 32.17 -5.73
N VAL A 311 21.24 33.10 -5.47
CA VAL A 311 19.89 33.07 -6.03
C VAL A 311 19.93 33.71 -7.42
N LYS A 312 19.55 32.97 -8.46
CA LYS A 312 19.42 33.48 -9.83
C LYS A 312 18.13 32.95 -10.47
N PRO A 313 17.40 33.75 -11.26
CA PRO A 313 16.24 33.29 -11.99
C PRO A 313 16.64 32.22 -13.03
N LEU A 314 15.67 31.40 -13.43
CA LEU A 314 15.88 30.39 -14.46
C LEU A 314 16.04 31.08 -15.82
N GLU A 315 17.22 30.99 -16.42
CA GLU A 315 17.53 31.66 -17.70
C GLU A 315 16.75 31.07 -18.89
N ASN A 316 16.45 29.78 -18.87
CA ASN A 316 15.69 29.10 -19.92
C ASN A 316 14.59 28.22 -19.30
N THR A 317 13.34 28.53 -19.62
CA THR A 317 12.13 27.88 -19.10
C THR A 317 11.58 26.81 -20.05
N GLY A 318 12.29 26.50 -21.13
CA GLY A 318 11.84 25.62 -22.21
C GLY A 318 11.06 26.39 -23.29
N THR A 319 10.33 25.67 -24.13
CA THR A 319 9.45 26.19 -25.20
C THR A 319 8.21 25.32 -25.35
N LEU A 320 7.08 25.90 -25.75
CA LEU A 320 5.91 25.11 -26.17
C LEU A 320 6.21 24.45 -27.52
N VAL A 321 5.81 23.19 -27.69
CA VAL A 321 5.90 22.49 -28.99
C VAL A 321 4.98 23.16 -30.01
N LYS A 322 3.76 23.49 -29.59
CA LYS A 322 2.75 24.23 -30.34
C LYS A 322 2.19 25.33 -29.45
N ASN A 323 2.08 26.55 -29.98
CA ASN A 323 1.44 27.65 -29.24
C ASN A 323 -0.04 27.32 -29.01
N HIS A 324 -0.50 27.45 -27.77
CA HIS A 324 -1.91 27.24 -27.44
C HIS A 324 -2.73 28.48 -27.86
N ASN A 325 -3.97 28.25 -28.29
CA ASN A 325 -4.90 29.32 -28.67
C ASN A 325 -5.44 30.01 -27.41
N ILE A 326 -5.19 31.32 -27.27
CA ILE A 326 -5.55 32.14 -26.10
C ILE A 326 -7.03 31.98 -25.68
N ASP A 327 -7.92 31.69 -26.63
CA ASP A 327 -9.36 31.52 -26.39
C ASP A 327 -9.75 30.15 -25.78
N THR A 328 -8.85 29.16 -25.76
CA THR A 328 -9.15 27.77 -25.35
C THR A 328 -8.38 27.38 -24.09
N PRO A 329 -8.94 27.52 -22.87
CA PRO A 329 -8.17 27.34 -21.63
C PRO A 329 -7.49 25.97 -21.55
N VAL A 330 -6.20 25.98 -21.19
CA VAL A 330 -5.41 24.76 -20.99
C VAL A 330 -5.97 23.98 -19.80
N ASN A 331 -6.30 22.71 -20.00
CA ASN A 331 -6.79 21.82 -18.96
C ASN A 331 -5.85 20.64 -18.68
N HIS A 332 -4.70 20.56 -19.37
CA HIS A 332 -3.67 19.55 -19.13
C HIS A 332 -2.29 20.07 -19.55
N TYR A 333 -1.29 19.92 -18.70
CA TYR A 333 0.11 20.25 -19.01
C TYR A 333 0.97 19.00 -19.16
N VAL A 334 1.82 18.96 -20.18
CA VAL A 334 2.73 17.85 -20.48
C VAL A 334 4.17 18.36 -20.51
N MET A 335 5.04 17.80 -19.68
CA MET A 335 6.46 18.16 -19.63
C MET A 335 7.30 17.00 -20.17
N TYR A 336 8.12 17.26 -21.19
CA TYR A 336 8.97 16.23 -21.78
C TYR A 336 10.39 16.23 -21.19
N LEU A 337 10.87 15.03 -20.82
CA LEU A 337 12.20 14.78 -20.25
C LEU A 337 12.92 13.71 -21.09
N ASP A 338 13.98 14.12 -21.79
CA ASP A 338 14.70 13.26 -22.74
C ASP A 338 15.70 12.29 -22.06
N GLY A 339 16.24 11.38 -22.87
CA GLY A 339 17.22 10.36 -22.49
C GLY A 339 18.65 10.87 -22.35
N ILE A 340 19.55 9.93 -22.01
CA ILE A 340 20.93 10.23 -21.60
C ILE A 340 21.81 10.85 -22.69
N ASN A 341 21.36 10.85 -23.95
CA ASN A 341 22.06 11.47 -25.08
C ASN A 341 21.91 13.00 -25.09
N GLN A 342 21.03 13.57 -24.26
CA GLN A 342 20.79 15.01 -24.24
C GLN A 342 21.97 15.77 -23.63
N GLY A 343 22.72 16.49 -24.48
CA GLY A 343 23.80 17.41 -24.08
C GLY A 343 23.49 18.90 -24.31
N SER A 344 22.45 19.20 -25.11
CA SER A 344 22.04 20.55 -25.49
C SER A 344 20.51 20.69 -25.50
N TYR A 345 19.98 21.88 -25.79
CA TYR A 345 18.54 22.09 -25.96
C TYR A 345 17.99 21.50 -27.27
N GLN A 346 18.85 21.19 -28.24
CA GLN A 346 18.45 20.58 -29.49
C GLN A 346 18.28 19.07 -29.30
N TYR A 347 17.08 18.58 -29.62
CA TYR A 347 16.76 17.16 -29.53
C TYR A 347 17.22 16.38 -30.77
N LEU A 348 17.31 15.06 -30.63
CA LEU A 348 17.51 14.18 -31.78
C LEU A 348 16.32 14.27 -32.74
N PRO A 349 16.52 14.07 -34.07
CA PRO A 349 15.43 14.21 -35.04
C PRO A 349 14.22 13.32 -34.78
N GLU A 350 14.42 12.12 -34.22
CA GLU A 350 13.35 11.19 -33.83
C GLU A 350 12.50 11.72 -32.67
N VAL A 351 13.12 12.41 -31.70
CA VAL A 351 12.43 13.03 -30.56
C VAL A 351 11.62 14.24 -31.01
N GLU A 352 12.18 15.10 -31.87
CA GLU A 352 11.44 16.25 -32.44
C GLU A 352 10.20 15.76 -33.21
N ARG A 353 10.34 14.75 -34.07
CA ARG A 353 9.21 14.16 -34.80
C ARG A 353 8.14 13.61 -33.85
N PHE A 354 8.54 12.97 -32.75
CA PHE A 354 7.62 12.48 -31.73
C PHE A 354 6.83 13.61 -31.06
N LEU A 355 7.51 14.68 -30.65
CA LEU A 355 6.86 15.82 -30.00
C LEU A 355 5.90 16.54 -30.96
N ASP A 356 6.32 16.75 -32.20
CA ASP A 356 5.49 17.38 -33.23
C ASP A 356 4.25 16.52 -33.53
N ALA A 357 4.42 15.20 -33.73
CA ALA A 357 3.32 14.28 -33.96
C ALA A 357 2.36 14.21 -32.76
N LEU A 358 2.87 14.23 -31.53
CA LEU A 358 2.06 14.26 -30.31
C LEU A 358 1.26 15.56 -30.19
N ALA A 359 1.86 16.71 -30.51
CA ALA A 359 1.17 18.00 -30.52
C ALA A 359 0.10 18.12 -31.63
N ILE A 360 0.24 17.36 -32.72
CA ILE A 360 -0.80 17.24 -33.76
C ILE A 360 -1.93 16.32 -33.30
N ALA A 361 -1.61 15.22 -32.60
CA ALA A 361 -2.58 14.23 -32.15
C ALA A 361 -3.40 14.67 -30.92
N THR A 362 -2.97 15.71 -30.21
CA THR A 362 -3.63 16.24 -29.01
C THR A 362 -4.40 17.54 -29.31
N PRO A 363 -5.52 17.79 -28.61
CA PRO A 363 -6.31 19.02 -28.76
C PRO A 363 -5.60 20.25 -28.17
N ASP A 364 -6.00 21.45 -28.61
CA ASP A 364 -5.35 22.73 -28.27
C ASP A 364 -5.40 23.12 -26.77
N ASN A 365 -6.20 22.42 -25.96
CA ASN A 365 -6.25 22.56 -24.49
C ASN A 365 -5.18 21.73 -23.76
N VAL A 366 -4.33 20.99 -24.48
CA VAL A 366 -3.17 20.27 -23.93
C VAL A 366 -1.88 21.03 -24.26
N ALA A 367 -1.21 21.58 -23.25
CA ALA A 367 0.04 22.32 -23.43
C ALA A 367 1.27 21.40 -23.27
N ILE A 368 2.05 21.20 -24.33
CA ILE A 368 3.25 20.35 -24.32
C ILE A 368 4.50 21.24 -24.30
N VAL A 369 5.33 21.07 -23.27
CA VAL A 369 6.56 21.83 -23.05
C VAL A 369 7.79 20.96 -23.32
N LYS A 370 8.70 21.47 -24.15
CA LYS A 370 10.02 20.89 -24.47
C LYS A 370 11.15 21.86 -24.07
N GLY A 371 12.41 21.43 -24.22
CA GLY A 371 13.59 22.24 -23.87
C GLY A 371 14.00 22.14 -22.40
N ILE A 372 13.54 21.10 -21.70
CA ILE A 372 13.98 20.79 -20.33
C ILE A 372 15.18 19.85 -20.41
N MET A 373 16.21 20.13 -19.60
CA MET A 373 17.40 19.30 -19.37
C MET A 373 17.26 18.53 -18.06
N PRO A 374 16.82 17.27 -18.08
CA PRO A 374 16.51 16.49 -16.88
C PRO A 374 17.71 16.38 -15.92
N TYR A 375 18.92 16.39 -16.48
CA TYR A 375 20.16 16.14 -15.75
C TYR A 375 20.85 17.41 -15.24
N SER A 376 20.17 18.57 -15.25
CA SER A 376 20.66 19.83 -14.67
C SER A 376 19.64 20.46 -13.73
N VAL A 377 20.11 20.88 -12.56
CA VAL A 377 19.29 21.61 -11.56
C VAL A 377 19.10 23.09 -11.90
N THR A 378 19.71 23.56 -12.99
CA THR A 378 19.59 24.96 -13.47
C THR A 378 19.12 25.04 -14.93
N ASN A 379 18.73 23.90 -15.51
CA ASN A 379 18.36 23.78 -16.92
C ASN A 379 19.43 24.29 -17.91
N LYS A 380 20.73 24.15 -17.62
CA LYS A 380 21.83 24.69 -18.45
C LYS A 380 22.64 23.60 -19.17
N PRO A 381 23.02 23.80 -20.46
CA PRO A 381 23.93 22.92 -21.17
C PRO A 381 25.29 22.79 -20.48
N LEU A 382 26.04 21.73 -20.83
CA LEU A 382 27.40 21.53 -20.32
C LEU A 382 28.40 22.58 -20.82
N THR A 383 28.11 23.22 -21.95
CA THR A 383 28.97 24.18 -22.66
C THR A 383 28.89 25.61 -22.13
N GLU A 384 27.96 25.92 -21.23
CA GLU A 384 27.66 27.29 -20.81
C GLU A 384 27.88 27.51 -19.30
N ASN A 385 28.57 28.60 -18.95
CA ASN A 385 28.65 29.16 -17.59
C ASN A 385 28.97 28.17 -16.44
N ARG A 386 29.82 27.16 -16.71
CA ARG A 386 30.32 26.16 -15.74
C ARG A 386 31.86 26.23 -15.61
N LEU A 387 32.41 25.76 -14.48
CA LEU A 387 33.87 25.75 -14.18
C LEU A 387 34.73 25.05 -15.25
N LEU A 388 34.18 24.08 -15.98
CA LEU A 388 34.86 23.31 -17.03
C LEU A 388 34.22 23.48 -18.42
N SER A 389 33.45 24.55 -18.63
CA SER A 389 32.72 24.80 -19.89
C SER A 389 33.63 24.84 -21.12
N PHE A 390 34.89 25.27 -20.97
CA PHE A 390 35.88 25.24 -22.07
C PHE A 390 36.17 23.82 -22.57
N LEU A 391 36.27 22.86 -21.66
CA LEU A 391 36.58 21.46 -21.98
C LEU A 391 35.38 20.80 -22.66
N TRP A 392 34.17 21.11 -22.19
CA TRP A 392 32.93 20.68 -22.82
C TRP A 392 32.72 21.29 -24.20
N ARG A 393 33.07 22.56 -24.44
CA ARG A 393 33.02 23.16 -25.78
C ARG A 393 33.97 22.48 -26.78
N ILE A 394 35.14 22.04 -26.32
CA ILE A 394 36.08 21.25 -27.14
C ILE A 394 35.46 19.88 -27.47
N ILE A 395 34.93 19.18 -26.47
CA ILE A 395 34.24 17.89 -26.64
C ILE A 395 33.04 18.01 -27.59
N ASP A 396 32.19 19.02 -27.38
CA ASP A 396 30.99 19.28 -28.16
C ASP A 396 31.34 19.60 -29.62
N SER A 397 32.36 20.43 -29.86
CA SER A 397 32.84 20.72 -31.22
C SER A 397 33.33 19.47 -31.97
N MET A 398 33.93 18.50 -31.27
CA MET A 398 34.38 17.23 -31.84
C MET A 398 33.24 16.25 -32.12
N VAL A 399 32.18 16.29 -31.30
CA VAL A 399 30.98 15.45 -31.46
C VAL A 399 30.06 15.99 -32.55
N VAL A 400 29.87 17.30 -32.64
CA VAL A 400 29.08 17.96 -33.70
C VAL A 400 29.68 17.69 -35.09
N GLN A 401 31.01 17.70 -35.21
CA GLN A 401 31.69 17.41 -36.48
C GLN A 401 31.72 15.93 -36.86
N ASN A 402 31.69 15.03 -35.88
CA ASN A 402 31.63 13.58 -36.11
C ASN A 402 30.78 12.91 -35.02
N PRO A 403 29.48 12.69 -35.26
CA PRO A 403 28.57 12.08 -34.29
C PRO A 403 28.97 10.65 -33.88
N ALA A 404 29.79 9.96 -34.67
CA ALA A 404 30.32 8.62 -34.36
C ALA A 404 31.60 8.66 -33.50
N ASN A 405 32.05 9.84 -33.07
CA ASN A 405 33.27 9.99 -32.28
C ASN A 405 33.09 9.38 -30.88
N PRO A 406 33.98 8.48 -30.42
CA PRO A 406 33.89 7.83 -29.10
C PRO A 406 33.89 8.82 -27.93
N ILE A 407 34.31 10.08 -28.13
CA ILE A 407 34.22 11.15 -27.13
C ILE A 407 32.77 11.47 -26.71
N GLY A 408 31.76 11.25 -27.57
CA GLY A 408 30.34 11.40 -27.22
C GLY A 408 29.88 10.47 -26.08
N PHE A 409 30.59 9.35 -25.87
CA PHE A 409 30.35 8.44 -24.76
C PHE A 409 30.53 9.11 -23.38
N ILE A 410 31.36 10.15 -23.28
CA ILE A 410 31.64 10.84 -22.02
C ILE A 410 30.40 11.60 -21.52
N ILE A 411 29.62 12.21 -22.43
CA ILE A 411 28.37 12.91 -22.09
C ILE A 411 27.33 11.89 -21.61
N ASN A 412 27.17 10.79 -22.35
CA ASN A 412 26.28 9.70 -21.99
C ASN A 412 26.63 9.10 -20.63
N ALA A 413 27.92 8.86 -20.37
CA ALA A 413 28.40 8.36 -19.08
C ALA A 413 28.04 9.31 -17.93
N ARG A 414 28.23 10.63 -18.08
CA ARG A 414 27.84 11.62 -17.07
C ARG A 414 26.33 11.63 -16.81
N ASN A 415 25.51 11.52 -17.87
CA ASN A 415 24.06 11.49 -17.71
C ASN A 415 23.57 10.19 -17.07
N VAL A 416 24.20 9.04 -17.37
CA VAL A 416 23.97 7.77 -16.65
C VAL A 416 24.30 7.92 -15.16
N VAL A 417 25.38 8.61 -14.81
CA VAL A 417 25.69 8.91 -13.41
C VAL A 417 24.63 9.82 -12.79
N SER A 418 24.09 10.78 -13.55
CA SER A 418 23.01 11.65 -13.07
C SER A 418 21.73 10.86 -12.77
N VAL A 419 21.42 9.83 -13.56
CA VAL A 419 20.35 8.86 -13.27
C VAL A 419 20.65 8.10 -11.97
N ALA A 420 21.89 7.64 -11.78
CA ALA A 420 22.30 6.97 -10.53
C ALA A 420 22.25 7.93 -9.31
N VAL A 421 22.57 9.21 -9.50
CA VAL A 421 22.43 10.28 -8.49
C VAL A 421 20.98 10.45 -8.10
N SER A 422 20.08 10.56 -9.08
CA SER A 422 18.62 10.69 -8.84
C SER A 422 18.06 9.48 -8.06
N ALA A 423 18.59 8.28 -8.32
CA ALA A 423 18.18 7.03 -7.67
C ALA A 423 18.83 6.79 -6.29
N ASP A 424 19.98 7.42 -6.00
CA ASP A 424 20.70 7.25 -4.73
C ASP A 424 19.98 8.01 -3.61
N PRO A 425 19.65 7.38 -2.48
CA PRO A 425 18.95 8.05 -1.37
C PRO A 425 19.73 9.21 -0.74
N ARG A 426 21.06 9.25 -0.89
CA ARG A 426 21.93 10.31 -0.36
C ARG A 426 21.84 11.56 -1.23
N TYR A 427 22.02 11.40 -2.55
CA TYR A 427 22.11 12.52 -3.50
C TYR A 427 20.78 12.87 -4.15
N GLY A 428 19.90 11.89 -4.31
CA GLY A 428 18.65 11.95 -5.04
C GLY A 428 17.72 13.05 -4.56
N PRO A 429 17.42 13.20 -3.26
CA PRO A 429 16.55 14.26 -2.77
C PRO A 429 16.96 15.66 -3.26
N ILE A 430 18.26 15.97 -3.21
CA ILE A 430 18.80 17.26 -3.66
C ILE A 430 18.67 17.43 -5.18
N GLN A 431 19.11 16.44 -5.96
CA GLN A 431 19.02 16.47 -7.43
C GLN A 431 17.56 16.59 -7.91
N ASN A 432 16.69 15.77 -7.34
CA ASN A 432 15.30 15.63 -7.72
C ASN A 432 14.48 16.88 -7.37
N GLN A 433 14.78 17.52 -6.24
CA GLN A 433 14.20 18.81 -5.89
C GLN A 433 14.66 19.92 -6.84
N GLY A 434 15.94 19.95 -7.23
CA GLY A 434 16.44 20.89 -8.22
C GLY A 434 15.75 20.75 -9.58
N LEU A 435 15.55 19.52 -10.05
CA LEU A 435 14.77 19.26 -11.26
C LEU A 435 13.30 19.67 -11.11
N ALA A 436 12.68 19.37 -9.96
CA ALA A 436 11.30 19.77 -9.70
C ALA A 436 11.13 21.31 -9.71
N GLN A 437 12.13 22.06 -9.23
CA GLN A 437 12.15 23.52 -9.31
C GLN A 437 12.19 24.01 -10.77
N VAL A 438 13.00 23.38 -11.62
CA VAL A 438 13.04 23.68 -13.07
C VAL A 438 11.68 23.44 -13.70
N LEU A 439 11.06 22.29 -13.43
CA LEU A 439 9.73 21.95 -13.96
C LEU A 439 8.66 22.93 -13.47
N TYR A 440 8.68 23.28 -12.18
CA TYR A 440 7.76 24.25 -11.59
C TYR A 440 7.89 25.64 -12.24
N ASN A 441 9.11 26.17 -12.36
CA ASN A 441 9.35 27.47 -12.99
C ASN A 441 8.91 27.47 -14.46
N SER A 442 9.11 26.35 -15.16
CA SER A 442 8.66 26.19 -16.54
C SER A 442 7.13 26.19 -16.64
N LEU A 443 6.43 25.44 -15.76
CA LEU A 443 4.96 25.44 -15.70
C LEU A 443 4.40 26.86 -15.45
N LEU A 444 4.99 27.60 -14.50
CA LEU A 444 4.57 28.99 -14.24
C LEU A 444 4.77 29.89 -15.46
N SER A 445 5.87 29.72 -16.18
CA SER A 445 6.18 30.51 -17.39
C SER A 445 5.16 30.28 -18.51
N TYR A 446 4.49 29.12 -18.51
CA TYR A 446 3.44 28.75 -19.46
C TYR A 446 2.03 28.81 -18.87
N GLY A 447 1.84 29.63 -17.82
CA GLY A 447 0.51 30.00 -17.33
C GLY A 447 -0.17 28.98 -16.41
N TYR A 448 0.56 27.99 -15.88
CA TYR A 448 -0.02 27.03 -14.94
C TYR A 448 -0.55 27.74 -13.68
N PRO A 449 -1.86 27.69 -13.38
CA PRO A 449 -2.40 28.32 -12.17
C PRO A 449 -2.15 27.43 -10.95
N VAL A 450 -1.33 27.91 -10.01
CA VAL A 450 -0.99 27.15 -8.80
C VAL A 450 -2.24 26.88 -7.96
N GLY A 451 -2.44 25.62 -7.55
CA GLY A 451 -3.61 25.19 -6.78
C GLY A 451 -4.89 24.98 -7.61
N SER A 452 -4.81 25.03 -8.94
CA SER A 452 -5.96 24.75 -9.84
C SER A 452 -6.34 23.28 -9.95
N GLU A 453 -5.52 22.37 -9.41
CA GLU A 453 -5.66 20.92 -9.56
C GLU A 453 -5.62 20.43 -11.03
N ILE A 454 -5.23 21.29 -11.98
CA ILE A 454 -5.04 20.91 -13.38
C ILE A 454 -3.96 19.82 -13.48
N PRO A 455 -4.23 18.69 -14.15
CA PRO A 455 -3.30 17.57 -14.22
C PRO A 455 -2.02 17.92 -14.98
N VAL A 456 -0.90 17.37 -14.49
CA VAL A 456 0.42 17.45 -15.13
C VAL A 456 0.93 16.06 -15.48
N THR A 457 1.32 15.84 -16.74
CA THR A 457 1.97 14.59 -17.17
C THR A 457 3.46 14.82 -17.41
N LEU A 458 4.31 14.02 -16.78
CA LEU A 458 5.74 13.97 -17.09
C LEU A 458 5.98 12.82 -18.09
N VAL A 459 6.47 13.14 -19.29
CA VAL A 459 6.83 12.15 -20.31
C VAL A 459 8.35 11.97 -20.30
N GLY A 460 8.82 10.83 -19.82
CA GLY A 460 10.24 10.54 -19.67
C GLY A 460 10.74 9.46 -20.63
N TYR A 461 11.75 9.76 -21.44
CA TYR A 461 12.39 8.76 -22.32
C TYR A 461 13.71 8.24 -21.71
N SER A 462 13.92 6.91 -21.72
CA SER A 462 15.16 6.28 -21.22
C SER A 462 15.51 6.74 -19.78
N GLY A 463 16.67 7.36 -19.56
CA GLY A 463 17.04 7.94 -18.26
C GLY A 463 16.09 9.03 -17.75
N GLY A 464 15.40 9.74 -18.65
CA GLY A 464 14.36 10.73 -18.32
C GLY A 464 13.18 10.15 -17.54
N GLY A 465 12.94 8.83 -17.64
CA GLY A 465 11.96 8.12 -16.81
C GLY A 465 12.30 8.16 -15.32
N GLN A 466 13.55 7.89 -14.93
CA GLN A 466 14.01 8.02 -13.54
C GLN A 466 13.97 9.47 -13.07
N MET A 467 14.37 10.42 -13.93
CA MET A 467 14.36 11.85 -13.58
C MET A 467 12.94 12.34 -13.33
N SER A 468 11.98 11.93 -14.16
CA SER A 468 10.55 12.19 -13.97
C SER A 468 10.08 11.65 -12.61
N MET A 469 10.31 10.36 -12.35
CA MET A 469 9.94 9.70 -11.09
C MET A 469 10.61 10.32 -9.86
N GLY A 470 11.84 10.82 -10.00
CA GLY A 470 12.55 11.58 -8.96
C GLY A 470 11.84 12.88 -8.60
N ALA A 471 11.43 13.65 -9.61
CA ALA A 471 10.85 14.98 -9.43
C ALA A 471 9.40 14.97 -8.90
N VAL A 472 8.61 13.92 -9.15
CA VAL A 472 7.17 13.86 -8.81
C VAL A 472 6.90 14.26 -7.36
N THR A 473 7.66 13.72 -6.40
CA THR A 473 7.43 13.96 -4.96
C THR A 473 7.46 15.45 -4.61
N PHE A 474 8.45 16.17 -5.13
CA PHE A 474 8.65 17.59 -4.84
C PHE A 474 7.71 18.48 -5.65
N LEU A 475 7.50 18.14 -6.93
CA LEU A 475 6.63 18.91 -7.81
C LEU A 475 5.18 18.85 -7.32
N LYS A 476 4.67 17.65 -7.01
CA LYS A 476 3.28 17.46 -6.53
C LYS A 476 3.02 18.21 -5.22
N ARG A 477 3.98 18.19 -4.30
CA ARG A 477 3.88 18.96 -3.04
C ARG A 477 3.74 20.46 -3.28
N THR A 478 4.38 20.97 -4.33
CA THR A 478 4.40 22.40 -4.66
C THR A 478 3.14 22.82 -5.39
N ILE A 479 2.73 22.09 -6.43
CA ILE A 479 1.57 22.48 -7.27
C ILE A 479 0.23 22.00 -6.70
N LYS A 480 0.24 21.00 -5.81
CA LYS A 480 -0.96 20.35 -5.22
C LYS A 480 -1.95 19.86 -6.26
N ALA A 481 -1.45 19.23 -7.32
CA ALA A 481 -2.28 18.72 -8.43
C ALA A 481 -1.90 17.27 -8.79
N PRO A 482 -2.79 16.56 -9.50
CA PRO A 482 -2.51 15.21 -10.00
C PRO A 482 -1.29 15.20 -10.93
N ILE A 483 -0.35 14.30 -10.68
CA ILE A 483 0.82 14.09 -11.55
C ILE A 483 0.85 12.64 -12.03
N THR A 484 0.84 12.47 -13.35
CA THR A 484 1.00 11.17 -14.03
C THR A 484 2.37 11.11 -14.69
N VAL A 485 2.99 9.93 -14.71
CA VAL A 485 4.25 9.71 -15.44
C VAL A 485 4.02 8.72 -16.57
N ILE A 486 4.39 9.12 -17.79
CA ILE A 486 4.49 8.23 -18.94
C ILE A 486 5.97 8.00 -19.21
N SER A 487 6.44 6.80 -18.93
CA SER A 487 7.82 6.38 -19.14
C SER A 487 7.92 5.61 -20.45
N ILE A 488 8.67 6.12 -21.41
CA ILE A 488 8.98 5.46 -22.68
C ILE A 488 10.37 4.84 -22.59
N ALA A 489 10.45 3.50 -22.66
CA ALA A 489 11.71 2.75 -22.54
C ALA A 489 12.55 3.15 -21.30
N GLY A 490 11.90 3.51 -20.19
CA GLY A 490 12.56 4.23 -19.11
C GLY A 490 13.37 3.35 -18.15
N VAL A 491 14.55 3.80 -17.72
CA VAL A 491 15.36 3.08 -16.73
C VAL A 491 15.04 3.64 -15.34
N ILE A 492 14.09 3.02 -14.63
CA ILE A 492 13.58 3.51 -13.32
C ILE A 492 14.11 2.63 -12.17
N SER A 493 14.47 3.25 -11.04
CA SER A 493 14.96 2.57 -9.84
C SER A 493 13.87 1.97 -8.95
N GLY A 494 12.68 2.55 -9.01
CA GLY A 494 11.49 2.13 -8.25
C GLY A 494 11.41 2.65 -6.82
N ASN A 495 12.46 3.33 -6.33
CA ASN A 495 12.51 3.88 -4.98
C ASN A 495 12.05 5.34 -4.87
N THR A 496 11.91 6.03 -6.00
CA THR A 496 11.54 7.45 -6.09
C THR A 496 10.14 7.65 -6.66
N GLY A 497 9.29 8.41 -5.98
CA GLY A 497 7.99 8.92 -6.50
C GLY A 497 6.90 7.89 -6.83
N THR A 498 7.18 6.59 -6.81
CA THR A 498 6.28 5.51 -7.24
C THR A 498 4.97 5.43 -6.47
N MET A 499 5.00 5.74 -5.18
CA MET A 499 3.79 5.77 -4.34
C MET A 499 3.06 7.11 -4.41
N VAL A 500 3.74 8.18 -4.86
CA VAL A 500 3.25 9.57 -4.85
C VAL A 500 2.55 9.94 -6.16
N THR A 501 3.06 9.45 -7.29
CA THR A 501 2.43 9.60 -8.62
C THR A 501 1.01 9.03 -8.61
N GLU A 502 0.12 9.62 -9.41
CA GLU A 502 -1.22 9.04 -9.64
C GLU A 502 -1.08 7.69 -10.31
N HIS A 503 -0.36 7.69 -11.43
CA HIS A 503 -0.09 6.49 -12.18
C HIS A 503 1.28 6.58 -12.86
N LEU A 504 1.91 5.43 -13.06
CA LEU A 504 3.07 5.25 -13.91
C LEU A 504 2.68 4.34 -15.08
N TYR A 505 2.58 4.90 -16.28
CA TYR A 505 2.47 4.13 -17.52
C TYR A 505 3.87 3.87 -18.05
N HIS A 506 4.29 2.61 -18.04
CA HIS A 506 5.64 2.19 -18.40
C HIS A 506 5.61 1.41 -19.71
N LEU A 507 5.97 2.09 -20.81
CA LEU A 507 5.95 1.58 -22.18
C LEU A 507 7.33 0.98 -22.50
N VAL A 508 7.39 -0.32 -22.81
CA VAL A 508 8.66 -1.04 -23.03
C VAL A 508 8.53 -1.99 -24.21
N GLY A 509 9.54 -2.02 -25.09
CA GLY A 509 9.62 -3.00 -26.16
C GLY A 509 10.22 -4.33 -25.71
N ASP A 510 9.76 -5.44 -26.28
CA ASP A 510 10.20 -6.79 -25.92
C ASP A 510 11.71 -7.02 -26.22
N LYS A 511 12.24 -6.29 -27.21
CA LYS A 511 13.66 -6.29 -27.61
C LYS A 511 14.48 -5.19 -26.94
N ASP A 512 13.90 -4.42 -26.02
CA ASP A 512 14.65 -3.46 -25.22
C ASP A 512 15.50 -4.19 -24.16
N SER A 513 16.82 -4.20 -24.36
CA SER A 513 17.76 -4.78 -23.41
C SER A 513 18.21 -3.78 -22.33
N VAL A 514 18.04 -2.48 -22.55
CA VAL A 514 18.54 -1.43 -21.66
C VAL A 514 17.59 -1.24 -20.48
N GLU A 515 16.27 -1.24 -20.69
CA GLU A 515 15.29 -1.21 -19.58
C GLU A 515 15.50 -2.37 -18.61
N LYS A 516 15.74 -3.58 -19.14
CA LYS A 516 15.95 -4.80 -18.36
C LYS A 516 17.13 -4.69 -17.40
N VAL A 517 18.18 -3.94 -17.77
CA VAL A 517 19.32 -3.69 -16.88
C VAL A 517 18.87 -2.95 -15.63
N GLY A 518 17.95 -1.99 -15.74
CA GLY A 518 17.38 -1.28 -14.59
C GLY A 518 16.73 -2.24 -13.58
N ALA A 519 15.90 -3.17 -14.06
CA ALA A 519 15.27 -4.17 -13.18
C ALA A 519 16.29 -5.09 -12.47
N ILE A 520 17.48 -5.29 -13.04
CA ILE A 520 18.55 -6.11 -12.47
C ILE A 520 19.37 -5.33 -11.44
N ILE A 521 19.80 -4.10 -11.75
CA ILE A 521 20.73 -3.35 -10.90
C ILE A 521 20.07 -2.68 -9.69
N PHE A 522 18.74 -2.52 -9.72
CA PHE A 522 17.99 -1.87 -8.64
C PHE A 522 17.26 -2.90 -7.75
N PRO A 523 17.82 -3.28 -6.58
CA PRO A 523 17.18 -4.16 -5.60
C PRO A 523 15.73 -3.82 -5.23
N GLY A 524 15.34 -2.54 -5.33
CA GLY A 524 13.96 -2.11 -5.11
C GLY A 524 12.96 -2.73 -6.11
N ARG A 525 13.41 -3.12 -7.31
CA ARG A 525 12.59 -3.73 -8.35
C ARG A 525 12.54 -5.26 -8.29
N TRP A 526 13.36 -5.87 -7.44
CA TRP A 526 13.43 -7.33 -7.35
C TRP A 526 12.15 -7.94 -6.76
N PRO A 527 11.65 -9.07 -7.28
CA PRO A 527 10.39 -9.67 -6.81
C PRO A 527 10.35 -10.03 -5.32
N PHE A 528 11.51 -10.38 -4.74
CA PHE A 528 11.61 -10.75 -3.32
C PHE A 528 11.78 -9.55 -2.36
N SER A 529 12.01 -8.35 -2.90
CA SER A 529 11.95 -7.09 -2.12
C SER A 529 10.49 -6.69 -1.87
N LEU A 530 9.73 -7.57 -1.22
CA LEU A 530 8.27 -7.47 -1.09
C LEU A 530 7.81 -6.13 -0.50
N LEU A 531 8.64 -5.53 0.34
CA LEU A 531 8.37 -4.27 1.05
C LEU A 531 8.89 -3.01 0.32
N SER A 532 9.40 -3.12 -0.91
CA SER A 532 9.84 -1.95 -1.67
C SER A 532 8.64 -1.12 -2.15
N ASN A 533 8.83 0.21 -2.25
CA ASN A 533 7.82 1.13 -2.78
C ASN A 533 7.33 0.72 -4.17
N TRP A 534 8.25 0.24 -5.02
CA TRP A 534 7.93 -0.30 -6.34
C TRP A 534 6.95 -1.48 -6.29
N ASN A 535 7.26 -2.51 -5.47
CA ASN A 535 6.42 -3.69 -5.39
C ASN A 535 5.07 -3.40 -4.70
N PHE A 536 5.03 -2.44 -3.76
CA PHE A 536 3.78 -1.93 -3.21
C PHE A 536 2.94 -1.22 -4.28
N ALA A 537 3.52 -0.29 -5.05
CA ALA A 537 2.84 0.43 -6.12
C ALA A 537 2.30 -0.53 -7.19
N LYS A 538 3.09 -1.55 -7.58
CA LYS A 538 2.69 -2.60 -8.51
C LYS A 538 1.48 -3.39 -8.00
N ARG A 539 1.49 -3.84 -6.74
CA ARG A 539 0.34 -4.56 -6.13
C ARG A 539 -0.91 -3.69 -6.01
N ARG A 540 -0.74 -2.38 -5.86
CA ARG A 540 -1.84 -1.39 -5.79
C ARG A 540 -2.34 -0.95 -7.17
N GLY A 541 -1.79 -1.49 -8.26
CA GLY A 541 -2.18 -1.13 -9.63
C GLY A 541 -1.81 0.30 -10.04
N LYS A 542 -0.87 0.95 -9.34
CA LYS A 542 -0.36 2.30 -9.71
C LYS A 542 0.62 2.29 -10.88
N ILE A 543 0.95 1.11 -11.41
CA ILE A 543 1.91 0.93 -12.49
C ILE A 543 1.27 0.06 -13.57
N SER A 544 1.16 0.58 -14.78
CA SER A 544 0.78 -0.19 -15.97
C SER A 544 2.00 -0.46 -16.82
N PHE A 545 2.30 -1.74 -17.07
CA PHE A 545 3.33 -2.15 -18.02
C PHE A 545 2.68 -2.34 -19.38
N ILE A 546 3.07 -1.54 -20.36
CA ILE A 546 2.54 -1.58 -21.73
C ILE A 546 3.65 -2.09 -22.64
N SER A 547 3.44 -3.25 -23.27
CA SER A 547 4.39 -3.74 -24.27
C SER A 547 4.22 -2.95 -25.58
N LEU A 548 5.34 -2.53 -26.16
CA LEU A 548 5.41 -1.97 -27.51
C LEU A 548 5.61 -3.06 -28.57
N GLY A 549 5.63 -4.35 -28.20
CA GLY A 549 5.92 -5.46 -29.10
C GLY A 549 7.42 -5.53 -29.46
N PRO A 550 7.81 -5.92 -30.69
CA PRO A 550 9.20 -6.21 -31.06
C PRO A 550 10.08 -4.96 -31.27
N VAL A 551 9.90 -3.93 -30.43
CA VAL A 551 10.61 -2.64 -30.45
C VAL A 551 11.87 -2.71 -29.58
N GLY A 552 12.95 -2.08 -30.03
CA GLY A 552 14.23 -1.94 -29.31
C GLY A 552 14.31 -0.65 -28.47
N HIS A 553 15.50 -0.25 -28.03
CA HIS A 553 15.67 0.92 -27.15
C HIS A 553 15.84 2.26 -27.89
N ASN A 554 16.71 2.32 -28.90
CA ASN A 554 17.19 3.55 -29.55
C ASN A 554 17.16 3.47 -31.08
N MET A 555 17.34 4.63 -31.75
CA MET A 555 17.45 4.79 -33.22
C MET A 555 16.17 4.35 -33.95
N MET A 556 16.27 4.11 -35.25
CA MET A 556 15.16 3.66 -36.11
C MET A 556 14.41 2.41 -35.59
N GLY A 557 15.06 1.58 -34.76
CA GLY A 557 14.45 0.40 -34.13
C GLY A 557 13.82 0.66 -32.75
N GLY A 558 13.94 1.87 -32.19
CA GLY A 558 13.40 2.27 -30.89
C GLY A 558 11.94 2.75 -30.94
N PRO A 559 11.39 3.23 -29.80
CA PRO A 559 9.98 3.64 -29.69
C PRO A 559 9.60 4.84 -30.57
N MET A 560 10.55 5.73 -30.86
CA MET A 560 10.35 6.91 -31.71
C MET A 560 10.88 6.70 -33.14
N GLY A 561 11.18 5.45 -33.50
CA GLY A 561 11.74 5.08 -34.80
C GLY A 561 10.70 4.83 -35.89
N ASP A 562 11.17 4.76 -37.13
CA ASP A 562 10.31 4.62 -38.31
C ASP A 562 10.13 3.17 -38.80
N HIS A 563 10.72 2.18 -38.10
CA HIS A 563 10.50 0.77 -38.41
C HIS A 563 9.03 0.38 -38.29
N GLN A 564 8.57 -0.52 -39.15
CA GLN A 564 7.20 -0.99 -39.18
C GLN A 564 6.99 -2.23 -38.31
N LEU A 565 5.86 -2.25 -37.62
CA LEU A 565 5.35 -3.39 -36.89
C LEU A 565 4.59 -4.34 -37.84
N PRO A 566 4.32 -5.59 -37.41
CA PRO A 566 3.50 -6.52 -38.19
C PRO A 566 2.10 -6.00 -38.57
N ASN A 567 1.55 -5.04 -37.83
CA ASN A 567 0.25 -4.41 -38.11
C ASN A 567 0.32 -3.23 -39.10
N GLY A 568 1.50 -2.94 -39.68
CA GLY A 568 1.72 -1.87 -40.66
C GLY A 568 1.95 -0.48 -40.08
N LYS A 569 1.75 -0.26 -38.77
CA LYS A 569 2.09 1.01 -38.11
C LYS A 569 3.59 1.14 -37.92
N THR A 570 4.13 2.37 -37.97
CA THR A 570 5.51 2.64 -37.54
C THR A 570 5.60 2.61 -36.01
N HIS A 571 6.79 2.38 -35.45
CA HIS A 571 6.99 2.44 -34.00
C HIS A 571 6.61 3.83 -33.45
N LEU A 572 7.00 4.91 -34.15
CA LEU A 572 6.60 6.27 -33.84
C LEU A 572 5.08 6.43 -33.77
N GLN A 573 4.34 5.98 -34.79
CA GLN A 573 2.88 6.10 -34.82
C GLN A 573 2.25 5.34 -33.66
N GLN A 574 2.69 4.12 -33.38
CA GLN A 574 2.21 3.34 -32.22
C GLN A 574 2.47 4.09 -30.91
N THR A 575 3.66 4.62 -30.71
CA THR A 575 4.02 5.33 -29.48
C THR A 575 3.18 6.60 -29.32
N VAL A 576 2.97 7.38 -30.38
CA VAL A 576 2.10 8.57 -30.36
C VAL A 576 0.65 8.20 -30.05
N ASP A 577 0.11 7.15 -30.69
CA ASP A 577 -1.25 6.66 -30.45
C ASP A 577 -1.46 6.26 -28.98
N ILE A 578 -0.51 5.52 -28.39
CA ILE A 578 -0.58 5.07 -26.99
C ILE A 578 -0.48 6.27 -26.03
N VAL A 579 0.49 7.17 -26.24
CA VAL A 579 0.67 8.35 -25.37
C VAL A 579 -0.55 9.26 -25.45
N THR A 580 -1.09 9.48 -26.64
CA THR A 580 -2.31 10.27 -26.86
C THR A 580 -3.51 9.63 -26.19
N GLY A 581 -3.71 8.32 -26.35
CA GLY A 581 -4.80 7.60 -25.70
C GLY A 581 -4.73 7.65 -24.17
N ILE A 582 -3.52 7.63 -23.59
CA ILE A 582 -3.33 7.83 -22.15
C ILE A 582 -3.68 9.27 -21.74
N LEU A 583 -3.18 10.29 -22.46
CA LEU A 583 -3.41 11.70 -22.13
C LEU A 583 -4.89 12.09 -22.22
N LEU A 584 -5.62 11.53 -23.19
CA LEU A 584 -7.02 11.85 -23.44
C LEU A 584 -7.99 10.85 -22.79
N GLU A 585 -7.48 9.87 -22.05
CA GLU A 585 -8.24 8.74 -21.50
C GLU A 585 -9.08 8.00 -22.58
N ASN A 586 -8.61 7.99 -23.83
CA ASN A 586 -9.26 7.32 -24.96
C ASN A 586 -8.48 6.06 -25.36
N TRP A 587 -8.89 4.93 -24.76
CA TRP A 587 -8.20 3.65 -24.93
C TRP A 587 -8.34 3.06 -26.35
N GLU A 588 -9.38 3.42 -27.11
CA GLU A 588 -9.55 2.93 -28.48
C GLU A 588 -8.41 3.37 -29.40
N ILE A 589 -7.92 4.60 -29.22
CA ILE A 589 -6.79 5.17 -29.99
C ILE A 589 -5.53 4.33 -29.81
N THR A 590 -5.31 3.78 -28.61
CA THR A 590 -4.08 3.04 -28.29
C THR A 590 -3.92 1.76 -29.13
N GLY A 591 -5.02 1.22 -29.67
CA GLY A 591 -5.04 -0.09 -30.34
C GLY A 591 -4.72 -1.27 -29.41
N LEU A 592 -4.66 -1.03 -28.10
CA LEU A 592 -4.51 -2.04 -27.06
C LEU A 592 -5.90 -2.46 -26.57
N ASP A 593 -6.04 -3.70 -26.07
CA ASP A 593 -7.29 -4.16 -25.46
C ASP A 593 -7.69 -3.22 -24.30
N PRO A 594 -8.87 -2.57 -24.33
CA PRO A 594 -9.34 -1.71 -23.25
C PRO A 594 -9.34 -2.40 -21.88
N ASN A 595 -9.45 -3.73 -21.85
CA ASN A 595 -9.37 -4.52 -20.61
C ASN A 595 -7.98 -4.48 -19.94
N ILE A 596 -6.92 -4.09 -20.67
CA ILE A 596 -5.59 -3.81 -20.11
C ILE A 596 -5.64 -2.63 -19.12
N PHE A 597 -6.59 -1.70 -19.34
CA PHE A 597 -6.71 -0.47 -18.56
C PHE A 597 -7.92 -0.45 -17.63
N LYS A 598 -8.97 -1.22 -17.94
CA LYS A 598 -10.18 -1.31 -17.13
C LYS A 598 -10.63 -2.77 -16.99
N LYS A 599 -10.53 -3.32 -15.78
CA LYS A 599 -11.16 -4.62 -15.50
C LYS A 599 -12.66 -4.43 -15.36
N SER A 600 -13.44 -5.27 -16.03
CA SER A 600 -14.89 -5.34 -15.76
C SER A 600 -15.12 -5.81 -14.32
N SER A 601 -16.13 -5.22 -13.67
CA SER A 601 -16.62 -5.70 -12.38
C SER A 601 -17.47 -6.96 -12.58
N ASN A 602 -17.54 -7.82 -11.55
CA ASN A 602 -18.46 -8.95 -11.55
C ASN A 602 -19.92 -8.45 -11.56
N TYR A 603 -20.21 -7.37 -10.83
CA TYR A 603 -21.51 -6.71 -10.86
C TYR A 603 -21.97 -6.36 -12.28
N GLU A 604 -21.14 -5.67 -13.09
CA GLU A 604 -21.47 -5.34 -14.47
C GLU A 604 -21.71 -6.57 -15.34
N LEU A 605 -20.92 -7.64 -15.16
CA LEU A 605 -21.10 -8.90 -15.87
C LEU A 605 -22.43 -9.55 -15.50
N TYR A 606 -22.73 -9.68 -14.21
CA TYR A 606 -23.94 -10.32 -13.72
C TYR A 606 -25.20 -9.57 -14.15
N LYS A 607 -25.16 -8.24 -14.18
CA LYS A 607 -26.30 -7.39 -14.61
C LYS A 607 -26.65 -7.54 -16.09
N LYS A 608 -25.81 -8.17 -16.92
CA LYS A 608 -26.15 -8.51 -18.32
C LYS A 608 -27.29 -9.53 -18.42
N ALA A 609 -27.46 -10.38 -17.41
CA ALA A 609 -28.57 -11.33 -17.38
C ALA A 609 -29.90 -10.63 -17.07
N PRO A 610 -30.99 -10.91 -17.82
CA PRO A 610 -32.30 -10.32 -17.56
C PRO A 610 -32.81 -10.54 -16.13
N PHE A 611 -32.62 -11.74 -15.57
CA PHE A 611 -33.09 -12.08 -14.21
C PHE A 611 -32.38 -11.33 -13.07
N ASN A 612 -31.28 -10.62 -13.36
CA ASN A 612 -30.61 -9.73 -12.41
C ASN A 612 -31.06 -8.26 -12.56
N GLN A 613 -32.00 -7.96 -13.46
CA GLN A 613 -32.53 -6.63 -13.70
C GLN A 613 -33.91 -6.47 -13.05
N VAL A 614 -34.13 -5.33 -12.38
CA VAL A 614 -35.38 -5.06 -11.67
C VAL A 614 -36.59 -5.11 -12.60
N ALA A 615 -36.44 -4.58 -13.83
CA ALA A 615 -37.52 -4.49 -14.82
C ALA A 615 -38.01 -5.86 -15.34
N TYR A 616 -37.26 -6.94 -15.10
CA TYR A 616 -37.65 -8.30 -15.49
C TYR A 616 -38.84 -8.83 -14.69
N TYR A 617 -39.14 -8.18 -13.54
CA TYR A 617 -40.14 -8.63 -12.59
C TYR A 617 -41.26 -7.61 -12.41
N PRO A 618 -42.52 -7.97 -12.73
CA PRO A 618 -43.67 -7.12 -12.45
C PRO A 618 -43.72 -6.68 -10.98
N VAL A 619 -44.12 -5.44 -10.73
CA VAL A 619 -44.26 -4.93 -9.35
C VAL A 619 -45.41 -5.65 -8.63
N LYS A 620 -46.57 -5.76 -9.29
CA LYS A 620 -47.71 -6.54 -8.78
C LYS A 620 -47.46 -8.02 -9.04
N GLN A 621 -47.56 -8.81 -7.98
CA GLN A 621 -47.30 -10.25 -7.99
C GLN A 621 -48.57 -10.99 -7.55
N THR A 622 -48.90 -12.08 -8.25
CA THR A 622 -50.04 -12.95 -7.90
C THR A 622 -49.52 -14.37 -7.69
N LEU A 623 -49.40 -14.76 -6.42
CA LEU A 623 -48.92 -16.05 -5.97
C LEU A 623 -49.97 -16.70 -5.08
N ASN A 624 -50.00 -18.04 -5.03
CA ASN A 624 -50.85 -18.76 -4.10
C ASN A 624 -50.29 -18.57 -2.67
N PRO A 625 -51.02 -17.92 -1.75
CA PRO A 625 -50.54 -17.67 -0.39
C PRO A 625 -50.35 -18.95 0.44
N GLU A 626 -50.96 -20.08 0.03
CA GLU A 626 -50.72 -21.37 0.69
C GLU A 626 -49.35 -21.96 0.34
N LEU A 627 -48.77 -21.58 -0.80
CA LEU A 627 -47.48 -22.09 -1.30
C LEU A 627 -46.34 -21.09 -1.09
N TYR A 628 -46.64 -19.80 -1.21
CA TYR A 628 -45.67 -18.72 -1.16
C TYR A 628 -45.98 -17.72 -0.06
N GLN A 629 -44.94 -17.29 0.64
CA GLN A 629 -45.02 -16.27 1.69
C GLN A 629 -44.08 -15.09 1.35
N PRO A 630 -44.48 -13.84 1.65
CA PRO A 630 -43.58 -12.71 1.50
C PRO A 630 -42.47 -12.77 2.55
N VAL A 631 -41.26 -12.33 2.18
CA VAL A 631 -40.06 -12.37 3.05
C VAL A 631 -40.20 -11.42 4.26
N GLY A 632 -41.00 -10.37 4.13
CA GLY A 632 -41.30 -9.43 5.22
C GLY A 632 -42.51 -8.58 4.90
N ASN A 633 -42.91 -7.71 5.84
CA ASN A 633 -44.13 -6.91 5.71
C ASN A 633 -43.96 -5.75 4.74
N TRP A 634 -42.83 -5.02 4.81
CA TRP A 634 -42.53 -3.90 3.94
C TRP A 634 -41.31 -4.24 3.07
N ILE A 635 -41.55 -4.52 1.79
CA ILE A 635 -40.51 -4.85 0.82
C ILE A 635 -40.55 -3.81 -0.29
N GLY A 636 -39.40 -3.32 -0.71
CA GLY A 636 -39.34 -2.37 -1.80
C GLY A 636 -37.94 -2.07 -2.29
N ARG A 637 -37.89 -1.23 -3.33
CA ARG A 637 -36.65 -0.78 -3.96
C ARG A 637 -36.28 0.60 -3.46
N LEU A 638 -35.01 0.76 -3.09
CA LEU A 638 -34.44 2.08 -2.84
C LEU A 638 -34.10 2.77 -4.15
N ILE A 639 -34.52 4.03 -4.26
CA ILE A 639 -34.26 4.90 -5.40
C ILE A 639 -33.62 6.17 -4.85
N LEU A 640 -32.43 6.50 -5.33
CA LEU A 640 -31.79 7.78 -4.95
C LEU A 640 -32.53 8.92 -5.65
N PRO A 641 -33.00 9.94 -4.91
CA PRO A 641 -33.68 11.07 -5.52
C PRO A 641 -32.72 11.85 -6.42
N LYS A 642 -33.26 12.57 -7.41
CA LYS A 642 -32.46 13.54 -8.15
C LYS A 642 -32.02 14.65 -7.20
N LEU A 643 -30.87 15.28 -7.46
CA LEU A 643 -30.35 16.36 -6.63
C LEU A 643 -31.38 17.50 -6.42
N SER A 644 -32.21 17.79 -7.43
CA SER A 644 -33.29 18.79 -7.37
C SER A 644 -34.47 18.40 -6.47
N GLU A 645 -34.69 17.11 -6.23
CA GLU A 645 -35.80 16.59 -5.40
C GLU A 645 -35.36 16.32 -3.95
N ARG A 646 -34.06 16.27 -3.72
CA ARG A 646 -33.42 15.85 -2.46
C ARG A 646 -33.93 16.61 -1.24
N GLU A 647 -34.06 17.94 -1.33
CA GLU A 647 -34.54 18.77 -0.21
C GLU A 647 -35.98 18.45 0.21
N GLN A 648 -36.83 18.06 -0.74
CA GLN A 648 -38.22 17.69 -0.47
C GLN A 648 -38.32 16.24 0.03
N VAL A 649 -37.51 15.33 -0.51
CA VAL A 649 -37.54 13.91 -0.13
C VAL A 649 -36.99 13.70 1.28
N GLN A 650 -35.93 14.41 1.68
CA GLN A 650 -35.29 14.31 3.00
C GLN A 650 -34.93 12.86 3.40
N GLY A 651 -34.28 12.14 2.48
CA GLY A 651 -33.97 10.72 2.57
C GLY A 651 -33.91 10.13 1.17
N VAL A 652 -34.52 8.96 0.98
CA VAL A 652 -34.57 8.29 -0.33
C VAL A 652 -36.00 8.02 -0.76
N LEU A 653 -36.18 7.67 -2.04
CA LEU A 653 -37.46 7.20 -2.55
C LEU A 653 -37.56 5.67 -2.35
N PHE A 654 -38.76 5.19 -2.07
CA PHE A 654 -39.06 3.78 -1.85
C PHE A 654 -40.22 3.34 -2.72
N GLU A 655 -39.96 2.44 -3.67
CA GLU A 655 -40.99 1.81 -4.49
C GLU A 655 -41.51 0.55 -3.78
N ILE A 656 -42.78 0.58 -3.40
CA ILE A 656 -43.39 -0.48 -2.58
C ILE A 656 -43.69 -1.71 -3.44
N TYR A 657 -43.03 -2.82 -3.13
CA TYR A 657 -43.27 -4.12 -3.77
C TYR A 657 -44.16 -5.05 -2.95
N HIS A 658 -44.12 -4.91 -1.62
CA HIS A 658 -45.04 -5.57 -0.71
C HIS A 658 -45.22 -4.66 0.52
N ALA A 659 -46.43 -4.69 1.08
CA ALA A 659 -46.79 -3.96 2.29
C ALA A 659 -47.59 -4.89 3.21
N ASP A 660 -47.86 -4.49 4.45
CA ASP A 660 -48.75 -5.24 5.33
C ASP A 660 -50.20 -5.30 4.77
N SER A 661 -51.06 -6.10 5.42
CA SER A 661 -52.45 -6.31 4.99
C SER A 661 -53.27 -5.01 4.92
N SER A 662 -53.00 -4.02 5.78
CA SER A 662 -53.70 -2.74 5.79
C SER A 662 -53.26 -1.79 4.67
N HIS A 663 -52.05 -1.99 4.12
CA HIS A 663 -51.44 -1.13 3.12
C HIS A 663 -51.27 -1.77 1.74
N GLN A 664 -51.87 -2.94 1.46
CA GLN A 664 -51.75 -3.63 0.16
C GLN A 664 -52.10 -2.74 -1.06
N HIS A 665 -53.06 -1.82 -0.91
CA HIS A 665 -53.45 -0.89 -1.98
C HIS A 665 -52.34 0.09 -2.40
N ARG A 666 -51.25 0.19 -1.61
CA ARG A 666 -50.09 1.04 -1.87
C ARG A 666 -49.00 0.35 -2.70
N VAL A 667 -49.11 -0.96 -2.95
CA VAL A 667 -48.13 -1.69 -3.78
C VAL A 667 -48.06 -1.06 -5.18
N GLY A 668 -46.84 -0.75 -5.63
CA GLY A 668 -46.54 -0.03 -6.87
C GLY A 668 -46.42 1.49 -6.73
N GLN A 669 -46.72 2.06 -5.55
CA GLN A 669 -46.51 3.49 -5.31
C GLN A 669 -45.04 3.76 -4.91
N ILE A 670 -44.56 4.93 -5.32
CA ILE A 670 -43.28 5.50 -4.85
C ILE A 670 -43.59 6.48 -3.72
N VAL A 671 -42.99 6.23 -2.56
CA VAL A 671 -43.13 7.05 -1.35
C VAL A 671 -41.77 7.57 -0.89
N ASN A 672 -41.73 8.58 -0.04
CA ASN A 672 -40.49 8.99 0.63
C ASN A 672 -40.17 7.97 1.73
N LEU A 673 -38.89 7.67 1.94
CA LEU A 673 -38.38 6.89 3.05
C LEU A 673 -37.40 7.74 3.85
N ARG A 674 -37.71 7.92 5.14
CA ARG A 674 -37.01 8.83 6.03
C ARG A 674 -36.63 8.16 7.34
N TRP A 675 -35.59 8.68 7.98
CA TRP A 675 -35.29 8.35 9.37
C TRP A 675 -36.32 8.98 10.32
N ASP A 676 -36.74 8.23 11.33
CA ASP A 676 -37.54 8.77 12.43
C ASP A 676 -36.67 9.57 13.41
N LEU A 677 -36.41 10.83 13.06
CA LEU A 677 -35.55 11.73 13.83
C LEU A 677 -36.20 12.22 15.15
N GLN A 678 -37.44 11.82 15.45
CA GLN A 678 -38.05 12.06 16.77
C GLN A 678 -37.45 11.15 17.84
N VAL A 679 -36.87 10.01 17.44
CA VAL A 679 -36.14 9.12 18.33
C VAL A 679 -34.70 9.61 18.48
N SER A 680 -34.30 9.98 19.69
CA SER A 680 -33.00 10.59 19.97
C SER A 680 -31.82 9.72 19.52
N SER A 681 -31.87 8.40 19.74
CA SER A 681 -30.81 7.48 19.32
C SER A 681 -30.65 7.41 17.80
N VAL A 682 -31.76 7.45 17.04
CA VAL A 682 -31.75 7.49 15.57
C VAL A 682 -31.14 8.79 15.08
N LYS A 683 -31.57 9.93 15.66
CA LYS A 683 -31.05 11.26 15.32
C LYS A 683 -29.55 11.38 15.57
N GLU A 684 -29.05 10.89 16.70
CA GLU A 684 -27.62 10.90 17.04
C GLU A 684 -26.81 10.02 16.09
N ARG A 685 -27.27 8.79 15.82
CA ARG A 685 -26.64 7.89 14.86
C ARG A 685 -26.55 8.51 13.47
N VAL A 686 -27.67 8.96 12.91
CA VAL A 686 -27.71 9.54 11.56
C VAL A 686 -26.79 10.76 11.48
N LYS A 687 -26.83 11.65 12.48
CA LYS A 687 -25.95 12.82 12.52
C LYS A 687 -24.46 12.45 12.57
N LEU A 688 -24.09 11.38 13.27
CA LEU A 688 -22.70 10.95 13.43
C LEU A 688 -22.04 10.53 12.11
N VAL A 689 -22.82 9.93 11.20
CA VAL A 689 -22.30 9.37 9.94
C VAL A 689 -22.76 10.12 8.69
N THR A 690 -23.51 11.20 8.86
CA THR A 690 -23.84 12.13 7.77
C THR A 690 -22.61 12.96 7.44
N GLN A 691 -22.15 12.91 6.19
CA GLN A 691 -20.91 13.58 5.78
C GLN A 691 -20.90 13.98 4.30
N ASP A 692 -20.01 14.89 3.95
CA ASP A 692 -19.76 15.26 2.56
C ASP A 692 -18.99 14.14 1.87
N VAL A 693 -19.33 13.83 0.61
CA VAL A 693 -18.69 12.77 -0.17
C VAL A 693 -17.97 13.41 -1.36
N ASN A 694 -16.64 13.36 -1.34
CA ASN A 694 -15.77 13.86 -2.40
C ASN A 694 -14.70 12.81 -2.70
N PHE A 695 -14.68 12.32 -3.93
CA PHE A 695 -13.77 11.26 -4.33
C PHE A 695 -12.31 11.72 -4.29
N ILE A 696 -11.47 10.93 -3.65
CA ILE A 696 -10.01 11.05 -3.74
C ILE A 696 -9.50 10.30 -4.98
N ASP A 697 -8.30 10.62 -5.47
CA ASP A 697 -7.73 10.02 -6.69
C ASP A 697 -7.66 8.48 -6.65
N GLN A 698 -7.50 7.89 -5.46
CA GLN A 698 -7.46 6.45 -5.27
C GLN A 698 -8.77 5.76 -5.67
N VAL A 699 -9.90 6.47 -5.68
CA VAL A 699 -11.17 5.93 -6.19
C VAL A 699 -11.03 5.54 -7.65
N LYS A 700 -10.41 6.40 -8.48
CA LYS A 700 -10.20 6.14 -9.91
C LYS A 700 -9.34 4.88 -10.15
N VAL A 701 -8.29 4.71 -9.34
CA VAL A 701 -7.43 3.51 -9.40
C VAL A 701 -8.20 2.25 -9.00
N SER A 702 -9.11 2.34 -8.03
CA SER A 702 -9.92 1.20 -7.61
C SER A 702 -11.01 0.86 -8.63
N GLN A 703 -11.63 1.87 -9.25
CA GLN A 703 -12.58 1.70 -10.34
C GLN A 703 -11.94 1.04 -11.57
N SER A 704 -10.70 1.41 -11.93
CA SER A 704 -9.99 0.77 -13.05
C SER A 704 -9.69 -0.71 -12.79
N GLN A 705 -9.67 -1.13 -11.52
CA GLN A 705 -9.57 -2.55 -11.10
C GLN A 705 -10.93 -3.27 -11.08
N GLY A 706 -12.00 -2.60 -11.50
CA GLY A 706 -13.35 -3.14 -11.57
C GLY A 706 -14.06 -3.19 -10.23
N ASN A 707 -13.67 -2.38 -9.24
CA ASN A 707 -14.42 -2.23 -7.99
C ASN A 707 -15.52 -1.17 -8.15
N ILE A 708 -16.68 -1.44 -7.54
CA ILE A 708 -17.84 -0.54 -7.59
C ILE A 708 -17.74 0.49 -6.46
N HIS A 709 -17.95 1.76 -6.80
CA HIS A 709 -17.94 2.92 -5.89
C HIS A 709 -19.26 3.69 -5.95
N PRO A 710 -19.61 4.48 -4.91
CA PRO A 710 -20.87 5.22 -4.84
C PRO A 710 -20.84 6.50 -5.72
N GLU A 711 -20.58 6.34 -7.02
CA GLU A 711 -20.36 7.45 -7.97
C GLU A 711 -21.51 8.45 -8.03
N ARG A 712 -22.74 7.96 -7.86
CA ARG A 712 -23.97 8.76 -7.93
C ARG A 712 -24.11 9.81 -6.84
N ILE A 713 -23.35 9.67 -5.75
CA ILE A 713 -23.32 10.62 -4.64
C ILE A 713 -21.96 11.32 -4.51
N ASN A 714 -21.09 11.19 -5.52
CA ASN A 714 -19.85 11.98 -5.55
C ASN A 714 -20.17 13.47 -5.63
N SER A 715 -19.41 14.29 -4.90
CA SER A 715 -19.59 15.74 -4.75
C SER A 715 -20.90 16.17 -4.08
N TRP A 716 -21.61 15.25 -3.43
CA TRP A 716 -22.79 15.59 -2.62
C TRP A 716 -22.36 15.98 -1.20
N SER A 717 -22.93 17.06 -0.67
CA SER A 717 -22.76 17.44 0.73
C SER A 717 -23.78 16.73 1.64
N LYS A 718 -23.41 16.46 2.90
CA LYS A 718 -24.30 15.91 3.95
C LYS A 718 -25.06 14.67 3.51
N VAL A 719 -24.39 13.71 2.86
CA VAL A 719 -24.98 12.43 2.47
C VAL A 719 -25.31 11.63 3.73
N ASP A 720 -26.56 11.24 3.89
CA ASP A 720 -27.02 10.43 5.02
C ASP A 720 -26.87 8.90 4.77
N PRO A 721 -27.08 8.04 5.78
CA PRO A 721 -26.97 6.60 5.62
C PRO A 721 -27.99 5.95 4.68
N LEU A 722 -29.18 6.51 4.46
CA LEU A 722 -30.12 5.98 3.46
C LEU A 722 -29.64 6.33 2.05
N GLU A 723 -29.22 7.58 1.85
CA GLU A 723 -28.68 8.06 0.58
C GLU A 723 -27.42 7.29 0.17
N SER A 724 -26.52 7.02 1.12
CA SER A 724 -25.32 6.21 0.85
C SER A 724 -25.64 4.75 0.49
N MET A 725 -26.77 4.19 0.95
CA MET A 725 -27.19 2.85 0.52
C MET A 725 -27.77 2.86 -0.88
N ALA A 726 -28.70 3.78 -1.15
CA ALA A 726 -29.33 3.91 -2.45
C ALA A 726 -28.32 4.31 -3.54
N GLY A 727 -27.31 5.11 -3.18
CA GLY A 727 -26.24 5.57 -4.08
C GLY A 727 -25.05 4.62 -4.21
N ALA A 728 -25.03 3.48 -3.49
CA ALA A 728 -23.85 2.60 -3.42
C ALA A 728 -23.50 1.90 -4.73
N ARG A 729 -24.48 1.69 -5.62
CA ARG A 729 -24.33 1.01 -6.91
C ARG A 729 -24.64 1.97 -8.07
N PRO A 730 -24.19 1.67 -9.30
CA PRO A 730 -24.47 2.50 -10.48
C PRO A 730 -25.97 2.62 -10.82
N GLN A 731 -26.81 1.67 -10.41
CA GLN A 731 -28.23 1.62 -10.73
C GLN A 731 -29.11 1.50 -9.48
N ASP A 732 -30.36 1.96 -9.56
CA ASP A 732 -31.37 1.76 -8.51
C ASP A 732 -31.86 0.30 -8.53
N ASP A 733 -31.10 -0.59 -7.89
CA ASP A 733 -31.39 -2.03 -7.83
C ASP A 733 -31.27 -2.64 -6.44
N VAL A 734 -31.18 -1.80 -5.40
CA VAL A 734 -31.13 -2.24 -4.00
C VAL A 734 -32.55 -2.55 -3.52
N ILE A 735 -32.83 -3.83 -3.34
CA ILE A 735 -34.12 -4.32 -2.82
C ILE A 735 -33.96 -4.64 -1.35
N VAL A 736 -34.85 -4.09 -0.52
CA VAL A 736 -34.75 -4.19 0.94
C VAL A 736 -36.06 -4.61 1.57
N VAL A 737 -35.95 -5.21 2.75
CA VAL A 737 -37.03 -5.30 3.73
C VAL A 737 -36.81 -4.25 4.82
N LEU A 738 -37.88 -3.55 5.20
CA LEU A 738 -37.86 -2.60 6.31
C LEU A 738 -38.24 -3.33 7.61
N LYS A 739 -37.42 -3.18 8.66
CA LYS A 739 -37.67 -3.77 9.98
C LYS A 739 -38.59 -2.87 10.79
N ASP A 740 -39.57 -3.47 11.45
CA ASP A 740 -40.48 -2.77 12.35
C ASP A 740 -39.72 -2.06 13.51
N PRO A 741 -40.23 -0.91 14.00
CA PRO A 741 -41.47 -0.26 13.56
C PRO A 741 -41.31 0.54 12.26
N VAL A 742 -42.29 0.43 11.36
CA VAL A 742 -42.43 1.25 10.14
C VAL A 742 -43.70 2.09 10.24
N VAL A 743 -43.58 3.41 10.17
CA VAL A 743 -44.73 4.32 10.30
C VAL A 743 -44.98 5.05 8.98
N LEU A 744 -46.17 4.84 8.39
CA LEU A 744 -46.63 5.58 7.23
C LEU A 744 -47.35 6.87 7.67
N LYS A 745 -46.96 8.01 7.10
CA LYS A 745 -47.71 9.26 7.18
C LYS A 745 -48.13 9.70 5.79
N ASP A 746 -49.43 9.83 5.60
CA ASP A 746 -50.04 10.36 4.37
C ASP A 746 -50.99 11.49 4.75
N THR A 747 -50.60 12.72 4.43
CA THR A 747 -51.39 13.93 4.69
C THR A 747 -52.25 14.33 3.50
N GLY A 748 -52.11 13.67 2.34
CA GLY A 748 -52.73 14.03 1.07
C GLY A 748 -52.21 15.31 0.41
N LEU A 749 -51.31 16.04 1.06
CA LEU A 749 -50.74 17.31 0.56
C LEU A 749 -49.40 17.10 -0.17
N GLU A 750 -48.64 16.09 0.23
CA GLU A 750 -47.32 15.76 -0.30
C GLU A 750 -47.24 14.25 -0.60
N ARG A 751 -46.13 13.81 -1.21
CA ARG A 751 -45.85 12.39 -1.37
C ARG A 751 -45.85 11.70 0.02
N PRO A 752 -46.56 10.57 0.20
CA PRO A 752 -46.57 9.85 1.47
C PRO A 752 -45.15 9.51 1.92
N SER A 753 -44.93 9.45 3.24
CA SER A 753 -43.61 9.22 3.83
C SER A 753 -43.64 8.06 4.82
N LEU A 754 -42.73 7.11 4.64
CA LEU A 754 -42.42 6.04 5.58
C LEU A 754 -41.27 6.49 6.50
N TYR A 755 -41.43 6.24 7.80
CA TYR A 755 -40.42 6.52 8.82
C TYR A 755 -39.90 5.21 9.42
N ILE A 756 -38.57 5.08 9.47
CA ILE A 756 -37.87 3.89 9.99
C ILE A 756 -36.87 4.26 11.07
N GLN A 757 -36.59 3.29 11.95
CA GLN A 757 -35.61 3.42 13.04
C GLN A 757 -34.35 2.57 12.83
N ASN A 758 -34.48 1.47 12.08
CA ASN A 758 -33.43 0.49 11.82
C ASN A 758 -32.91 0.59 10.38
N ASP A 759 -31.67 0.18 10.13
CA ASP A 759 -31.15 0.06 8.76
C ASP A 759 -32.01 -0.94 7.95
N PRO A 760 -32.41 -0.58 6.72
CA PRO A 760 -33.03 -1.54 5.81
C PRO A 760 -32.10 -2.73 5.53
N ILE A 761 -32.69 -3.92 5.38
CA ILE A 761 -31.93 -5.16 5.16
C ILE A 761 -32.03 -5.52 3.67
N GLU A 762 -30.89 -5.60 2.98
CA GLU A 762 -30.85 -6.02 1.56
C GLU A 762 -31.22 -7.50 1.43
N ILE A 763 -32.13 -7.83 0.52
CA ILE A 763 -32.66 -9.18 0.29
C ILE A 763 -32.58 -9.57 -1.19
N THR A 764 -32.63 -10.87 -1.47
CA THR A 764 -32.86 -11.41 -2.82
C THR A 764 -34.16 -12.21 -2.85
N GLY A 765 -35.04 -11.88 -3.80
CA GLY A 765 -36.38 -12.47 -3.92
C GLY A 765 -37.40 -11.84 -2.95
N ARG A 766 -38.59 -11.52 -3.44
CA ARG A 766 -39.67 -10.90 -2.62
C ARG A 766 -40.50 -11.93 -1.86
N PHE A 767 -40.58 -13.15 -2.38
CA PHE A 767 -41.39 -14.25 -1.85
C PHE A 767 -40.56 -15.51 -1.72
N TYR A 768 -40.98 -16.40 -0.83
CA TYR A 768 -40.35 -17.69 -0.63
C TYR A 768 -41.36 -18.82 -0.54
N ALA A 769 -40.93 -20.03 -0.92
CA ALA A 769 -41.65 -21.29 -0.74
C ALA A 769 -40.70 -22.35 -0.17
N LEU A 770 -41.26 -23.39 0.44
CA LEU A 770 -40.53 -24.57 0.89
C LEU A 770 -40.85 -25.73 -0.06
N VAL A 771 -39.83 -26.26 -0.74
CA VAL A 771 -40.01 -27.23 -1.82
C VAL A 771 -38.97 -28.35 -1.78
N ARG A 772 -39.24 -29.42 -2.53
CA ARG A 772 -38.25 -30.43 -2.94
C ARG A 772 -38.10 -30.40 -4.46
N PHE A 773 -36.87 -30.43 -4.96
CA PHE A 773 -36.62 -30.60 -6.40
C PHE A 773 -36.88 -32.06 -6.79
N ILE A 774 -37.71 -32.29 -7.79
CA ILE A 774 -38.12 -33.63 -8.24
C ILE A 774 -37.40 -34.03 -9.51
N GLU A 775 -37.43 -33.15 -10.52
CA GLU A 775 -36.90 -33.44 -11.84
C GLU A 775 -36.37 -32.16 -12.50
N ASN A 776 -35.21 -32.26 -13.13
CA ASN A 776 -34.70 -31.25 -14.05
C ASN A 776 -35.36 -31.44 -15.43
N LEU A 777 -36.24 -30.50 -15.81
CA LEU A 777 -37.00 -30.56 -17.06
C LEU A 777 -36.20 -30.03 -18.27
N GLY A 778 -34.94 -29.63 -18.07
CA GLY A 778 -34.10 -28.99 -19.07
C GLY A 778 -34.44 -27.50 -19.28
N ASN A 779 -33.59 -26.80 -20.03
CA ASN A 779 -33.72 -25.36 -20.31
C ASN A 779 -33.95 -24.52 -19.03
N ASP A 780 -33.21 -24.83 -17.96
CA ASP A 780 -33.30 -24.15 -16.66
C ASP A 780 -34.68 -24.30 -15.94
N PHE A 781 -35.52 -25.24 -16.33
CA PHE A 781 -36.78 -25.53 -15.62
C PHE A 781 -36.66 -26.74 -14.71
N PHE A 782 -37.30 -26.65 -13.55
CA PHE A 782 -37.40 -27.75 -12.60
C PHE A 782 -38.85 -27.99 -12.20
N LEU A 783 -39.20 -29.27 -12.07
CA LEU A 783 -40.40 -29.68 -11.36
C LEU A 783 -40.07 -29.72 -9.87
N VAL A 784 -40.82 -28.97 -9.08
CA VAL A 784 -40.69 -28.96 -7.61
C VAL A 784 -41.99 -29.41 -6.98
N ARG A 785 -41.89 -30.00 -5.79
CA ARG A 785 -43.03 -30.35 -4.96
C ARG A 785 -43.05 -29.49 -3.70
N HIS A 786 -44.16 -28.82 -3.45
CA HIS A 786 -44.31 -27.90 -2.33
C HIS A 786 -44.52 -28.63 -1.00
N TYR A 787 -44.18 -27.94 0.09
CA TYR A 787 -44.60 -28.30 1.43
C TYR A 787 -46.13 -28.16 1.56
N SER A 788 -46.75 -29.12 2.22
CA SER A 788 -48.18 -29.09 2.54
C SER A 788 -48.35 -28.87 4.05
N PRO A 789 -48.91 -27.72 4.47
CA PRO A 789 -49.21 -27.48 5.88
C PRO A 789 -50.16 -28.51 6.50
N ALA A 790 -51.03 -29.12 5.69
CA ALA A 790 -52.01 -30.11 6.17
C ALA A 790 -51.37 -31.45 6.55
N SER A 791 -50.36 -31.90 5.82
CA SER A 791 -49.64 -33.15 6.07
C SER A 791 -48.32 -32.96 6.82
N GLN A 792 -47.85 -31.70 6.91
CA GLN A 792 -46.53 -31.31 7.40
C GLN A 792 -45.37 -31.98 6.64
N GLN A 793 -45.56 -32.25 5.35
CA GLN A 793 -44.61 -32.96 4.50
C GLN A 793 -44.44 -32.28 3.14
N LEU A 794 -43.32 -32.57 2.45
CA LEU A 794 -43.03 -32.16 1.07
C LEU A 794 -43.80 -33.01 0.04
N ASN A 795 -45.12 -33.12 0.23
CA ASN A 795 -46.04 -33.89 -0.61
C ASN A 795 -47.22 -33.04 -1.13
N GLY A 796 -47.07 -31.71 -1.10
CA GLY A 796 -48.04 -30.77 -1.65
C GLY A 796 -48.08 -30.76 -3.19
N PRO A 797 -48.74 -29.76 -3.79
CA PRO A 797 -48.84 -29.66 -5.23
C PRO A 797 -47.48 -29.51 -5.90
N GLU A 798 -47.37 -30.04 -7.12
CA GLU A 798 -46.20 -29.85 -7.95
C GLU A 798 -46.31 -28.56 -8.76
N GLU A 799 -45.19 -27.87 -8.93
CA GLU A 799 -45.09 -26.66 -9.72
C GLU A 799 -43.83 -26.69 -10.59
N ARG A 800 -43.94 -26.12 -11.78
CA ARG A 800 -42.79 -25.86 -12.64
C ARG A 800 -42.20 -24.49 -12.28
N VAL A 801 -40.95 -24.47 -11.84
CA VAL A 801 -40.20 -23.24 -11.52
C VAL A 801 -39.04 -23.03 -12.49
N TYR A 802 -38.60 -21.78 -12.64
CA TYR A 802 -37.49 -21.40 -13.50
C TYR A 802 -36.25 -21.05 -12.68
N LEU A 803 -35.15 -21.77 -12.89
CA LEU A 803 -33.85 -21.59 -12.23
C LEU A 803 -32.83 -21.15 -13.30
N PRO A 804 -32.78 -19.88 -13.71
CA PRO A 804 -31.87 -19.45 -14.78
C PRO A 804 -30.42 -19.79 -14.45
N SER A 805 -29.66 -20.22 -15.45
CA SER A 805 -28.21 -20.40 -15.35
C SER A 805 -27.51 -19.07 -15.11
N VAL A 806 -26.52 -19.08 -14.21
CA VAL A 806 -25.83 -17.86 -13.77
C VAL A 806 -24.68 -17.47 -14.70
N ILE A 807 -24.28 -16.20 -14.67
CA ILE A 807 -23.14 -15.70 -15.41
C ILE A 807 -21.86 -15.94 -14.59
N ALA A 808 -20.81 -16.46 -15.23
CA ALA A 808 -19.51 -16.63 -14.59
C ALA A 808 -18.88 -15.27 -14.21
N ASN A 809 -18.11 -15.26 -13.12
CA ASN A 809 -17.34 -14.10 -12.70
C ASN A 809 -16.22 -13.78 -13.70
N ARG A 810 -15.50 -12.67 -13.50
CA ARG A 810 -14.39 -12.23 -14.35
C ARG A 810 -13.21 -13.21 -14.44
N ASP A 811 -13.13 -14.16 -13.51
CA ASP A 811 -12.11 -15.21 -13.45
C ASP A 811 -12.62 -16.55 -14.01
N GLY A 812 -13.88 -16.60 -14.48
CA GLY A 812 -14.50 -17.78 -15.10
C GLY A 812 -15.13 -18.78 -14.11
N ALA A 813 -15.33 -18.42 -12.84
CA ALA A 813 -16.00 -19.25 -11.84
C ALA A 813 -17.51 -18.94 -11.75
N LEU A 814 -18.33 -19.97 -11.57
CA LEU A 814 -19.77 -19.86 -11.34
C LEU A 814 -20.06 -19.83 -9.84
N SER A 815 -20.97 -18.95 -9.42
CA SER A 815 -21.41 -18.84 -8.01
C SER A 815 -22.39 -19.96 -7.60
N SER A 816 -23.13 -20.52 -8.56
CA SER A 816 -24.11 -21.59 -8.39
C SER A 816 -24.27 -22.39 -9.68
N ILE A 817 -24.55 -23.68 -9.58
CA ILE A 817 -24.80 -24.60 -10.71
C ILE A 817 -26.10 -25.37 -10.49
N ASN A 818 -26.84 -25.61 -11.57
CA ASN A 818 -28.12 -26.33 -11.59
C ASN A 818 -27.98 -27.84 -11.80
N GLN A 819 -26.88 -28.28 -12.40
CA GLN A 819 -26.57 -29.68 -12.68
C GLN A 819 -26.78 -30.53 -11.43
N ASP A 820 -27.59 -31.60 -11.53
CA ASP A 820 -27.84 -32.58 -10.48
C ASP A 820 -28.39 -32.00 -9.16
N LEU A 821 -29.05 -30.83 -9.18
CA LEU A 821 -29.60 -30.20 -7.98
C LEU A 821 -30.67 -31.07 -7.30
N GLU A 822 -31.48 -31.80 -8.07
CA GLU A 822 -32.46 -32.77 -7.58
C GLU A 822 -31.80 -33.99 -6.90
N GLN A 823 -30.53 -34.25 -7.21
CA GLN A 823 -29.70 -35.30 -6.58
C GLN A 823 -28.84 -34.76 -5.43
N SER A 824 -28.95 -33.47 -5.10
CA SER A 824 -28.17 -32.86 -4.02
C SER A 824 -28.41 -33.60 -2.70
N PRO A 825 -27.38 -33.89 -1.88
CA PRO A 825 -27.52 -34.64 -0.63
C PRO A 825 -28.52 -34.03 0.36
N VAL A 826 -28.74 -32.72 0.28
CA VAL A 826 -29.65 -31.98 1.17
C VAL A 826 -31.06 -31.83 0.59
N ASN A 827 -31.33 -32.32 -0.62
CA ASN A 827 -32.65 -32.16 -1.27
C ASN A 827 -33.77 -32.93 -0.56
N ALA A 828 -33.45 -34.01 0.15
CA ALA A 828 -34.44 -34.81 0.87
C ALA A 828 -35.13 -34.04 2.00
N SER A 829 -34.41 -33.14 2.69
CA SER A 829 -34.98 -32.30 3.75
C SER A 829 -35.69 -31.05 3.22
N GLY A 830 -35.52 -30.75 1.93
CA GLY A 830 -36.16 -29.63 1.25
C GLY A 830 -35.32 -28.36 1.22
N TRP A 831 -35.78 -27.42 0.39
CA TRP A 831 -35.15 -26.16 0.11
C TRP A 831 -36.16 -25.04 0.27
N TYR A 832 -35.75 -23.97 0.96
CA TYR A 832 -36.36 -22.68 0.72
C TYR A 832 -35.89 -22.17 -0.65
N ILE A 833 -36.86 -21.83 -1.51
CA ILE A 833 -36.62 -21.11 -2.75
C ILE A 833 -37.13 -19.68 -2.60
N PHE A 834 -36.33 -18.70 -3.00
CA PHE A 834 -36.66 -17.28 -2.92
C PHE A 834 -36.67 -16.67 -4.31
N GLY A 835 -37.69 -15.87 -4.60
CA GLY A 835 -37.91 -15.35 -5.94
C GLY A 835 -39.21 -14.59 -6.11
N GLN A 836 -39.63 -14.49 -7.37
CA GLN A 836 -40.89 -13.89 -7.79
C GLN A 836 -41.19 -14.26 -9.25
N LYS A 837 -42.42 -13.99 -9.71
CA LYS A 837 -42.79 -14.23 -11.10
C LYS A 837 -42.16 -13.20 -12.03
N ASN A 838 -41.61 -13.65 -13.15
CA ASN A 838 -41.22 -12.78 -14.27
C ASN A 838 -42.44 -12.30 -15.06
N ILE A 839 -42.19 -11.56 -16.14
CA ILE A 839 -43.25 -11.05 -17.03
C ILE A 839 -44.06 -12.16 -17.71
N ASP A 840 -43.48 -13.35 -17.89
CA ASP A 840 -44.14 -14.54 -18.46
C ASP A 840 -44.92 -15.35 -17.41
N GLY A 841 -44.97 -14.89 -16.16
CA GLY A 841 -45.70 -15.54 -15.07
C GLY A 841 -44.99 -16.76 -14.45
N GLN A 842 -43.74 -17.02 -14.81
CA GLN A 842 -42.92 -18.12 -14.29
C GLN A 842 -42.26 -17.70 -12.98
N PHE A 843 -42.33 -18.53 -11.94
CA PHE A 843 -41.61 -18.25 -10.68
C PHE A 843 -40.11 -18.46 -10.87
N VAL A 844 -39.35 -17.37 -10.80
CA VAL A 844 -37.90 -17.38 -11.00
C VAL A 844 -37.19 -17.48 -9.66
N VAL A 845 -36.43 -18.56 -9.47
CA VAL A 845 -35.68 -18.81 -8.24
C VAL A 845 -34.34 -18.09 -8.31
N GLN A 846 -34.23 -17.02 -7.50
CA GLN A 846 -33.06 -16.14 -7.43
C GLN A 846 -32.11 -16.54 -6.30
N ALA A 847 -32.63 -17.05 -5.18
CA ALA A 847 -31.82 -17.56 -4.06
C ALA A 847 -32.39 -18.89 -3.53
N ILE A 848 -31.52 -19.70 -2.93
CA ILE A 848 -31.88 -20.99 -2.32
C ILE A 848 -31.25 -21.13 -0.93
N ALA A 849 -31.91 -21.88 -0.06
CA ALA A 849 -31.37 -22.19 1.26
C ALA A 849 -31.82 -23.60 1.72
N PRO A 850 -30.91 -24.48 2.20
CA PRO A 850 -31.31 -25.79 2.71
C PRO A 850 -32.21 -25.64 3.95
N TYR A 851 -33.36 -26.32 3.98
CA TYR A 851 -34.34 -26.20 5.07
C TYR A 851 -33.73 -26.52 6.44
N GLN A 852 -33.06 -27.67 6.53
CA GLN A 852 -32.47 -28.22 7.74
C GLN A 852 -31.41 -27.30 8.37
N LEU A 853 -30.75 -26.44 7.57
CA LEU A 853 -29.71 -25.54 8.07
C LEU A 853 -30.22 -24.54 9.11
N PHE A 854 -31.50 -24.16 9.04
CA PHE A 854 -32.09 -23.15 9.93
C PHE A 854 -32.95 -23.76 11.05
N SER A 855 -33.11 -25.08 11.06
CA SER A 855 -33.84 -25.79 12.11
C SER A 855 -33.17 -25.62 13.47
N LEU A 856 -33.98 -25.62 14.53
CA LEU A 856 -33.49 -25.64 15.91
C LEU A 856 -33.14 -27.04 16.41
N THR A 857 -33.02 -28.02 15.51
CA THR A 857 -32.54 -29.38 15.82
C THR A 857 -31.16 -29.59 15.21
N PRO A 858 -30.10 -29.82 16.02
CA PRO A 858 -28.74 -29.91 15.53
C PRO A 858 -28.41 -31.33 15.04
N ASP A 859 -27.54 -31.44 14.04
CA ASP A 859 -27.04 -32.74 13.54
C ASP A 859 -26.03 -33.38 14.51
N LEU A 860 -25.33 -32.56 15.29
CA LEU A 860 -24.32 -33.00 16.26
C LEU A 860 -24.38 -32.15 17.53
N VAL A 861 -24.37 -32.81 18.69
CA VAL A 861 -24.24 -32.16 20.00
C VAL A 861 -22.89 -32.51 20.63
N ILE A 862 -22.14 -31.50 21.04
CA ILE A 862 -20.87 -31.66 21.76
C ILE A 862 -21.01 -30.98 23.12
N SER A 863 -20.85 -31.78 24.17
CA SER A 863 -21.04 -31.34 25.55
C SER A 863 -19.74 -31.39 26.36
N GLY A 864 -19.58 -30.43 27.27
CA GLY A 864 -18.46 -30.29 28.18
C GLY A 864 -17.44 -29.26 27.70
N GLN A 865 -17.06 -28.34 28.59
CA GLN A 865 -16.23 -27.17 28.26
C GLN A 865 -14.98 -27.52 27.45
N GLN A 866 -14.15 -28.46 27.93
CA GLN A 866 -12.91 -28.82 27.22
C GLN A 866 -13.17 -29.40 25.81
N LYS A 867 -14.15 -30.28 25.67
CA LYS A 867 -14.51 -30.88 24.36
C LYS A 867 -15.00 -29.83 23.38
N THR A 868 -15.80 -28.86 23.83
CA THR A 868 -16.27 -27.76 22.99
C THR A 868 -15.13 -26.85 22.53
N LEU A 869 -14.14 -26.59 23.39
CA LEU A 869 -12.95 -25.81 23.06
C LEU A 869 -12.06 -26.55 22.05
N ASP A 870 -11.81 -27.84 22.27
CA ASP A 870 -11.02 -28.67 21.37
C ASP A 870 -11.66 -28.77 19.97
N TYR A 871 -12.99 -28.80 19.91
CA TYR A 871 -13.72 -28.84 18.64
C TYR A 871 -13.48 -27.58 17.78
N ILE A 872 -13.60 -26.38 18.38
CA ILE A 872 -13.29 -25.11 17.70
C ILE A 872 -11.81 -25.05 17.31
N ASN A 873 -10.91 -25.53 18.17
CA ASN A 873 -9.48 -25.42 17.93
C ASN A 873 -8.99 -26.38 16.81
N TRP A 874 -9.63 -27.53 16.63
CA TRP A 874 -9.05 -28.61 15.82
C TRP A 874 -9.97 -29.30 14.81
N GLU A 875 -11.28 -29.25 14.98
CA GLU A 875 -12.18 -30.16 14.26
C GLU A 875 -13.12 -29.46 13.30
N TYR A 876 -13.68 -28.32 13.69
CA TYR A 876 -14.86 -27.78 13.02
C TYR A 876 -14.66 -27.33 11.57
N TRP A 877 -13.41 -27.21 11.08
CA TRP A 877 -13.07 -26.96 9.66
C TRP A 877 -12.61 -28.20 8.89
N LYS A 878 -12.42 -29.37 9.52
CA LYS A 878 -11.99 -30.59 8.79
C LYS A 878 -13.04 -31.03 7.78
N ASN A 879 -12.63 -31.40 6.57
CA ASN A 879 -13.53 -31.86 5.50
C ASN A 879 -14.33 -33.11 5.87
N GLN A 880 -13.80 -33.94 6.78
CA GLN A 880 -14.50 -35.12 7.29
C GLN A 880 -15.76 -34.76 8.09
N VAL A 881 -15.83 -33.54 8.64
CA VAL A 881 -16.99 -33.08 9.42
C VAL A 881 -18.16 -32.72 8.51
N THR A 882 -17.88 -32.02 7.40
CA THR A 882 -18.87 -31.63 6.39
C THR A 882 -18.24 -31.83 5.01
N PRO A 883 -18.58 -32.91 4.29
CA PRO A 883 -18.14 -33.13 2.91
C PRO A 883 -18.68 -32.06 1.95
N GLN A 884 -18.04 -31.92 0.78
CA GLN A 884 -18.52 -31.05 -0.29
C GLN A 884 -19.95 -31.41 -0.71
N GLY A 885 -20.79 -30.42 -1.00
CA GLY A 885 -22.20 -30.57 -1.33
C GLY A 885 -23.13 -30.72 -0.13
N GLN A 886 -22.61 -30.69 1.11
CA GLN A 886 -23.41 -30.92 2.33
C GLN A 886 -23.44 -29.71 3.26
N VAL A 887 -24.42 -29.71 4.16
CA VAL A 887 -24.49 -28.82 5.32
C VAL A 887 -24.38 -29.61 6.61
N LYS A 888 -24.00 -28.94 7.70
CA LYS A 888 -24.05 -29.52 9.05
C LYS A 888 -24.33 -28.45 10.10
N THR A 889 -25.19 -28.78 11.04
CA THR A 889 -25.52 -27.98 12.22
C THR A 889 -24.93 -28.62 13.47
N ILE A 890 -24.19 -27.85 14.27
CA ILE A 890 -23.50 -28.37 15.46
C ILE A 890 -23.83 -27.50 16.65
N PHE A 891 -24.30 -28.12 17.74
CA PHE A 891 -24.55 -27.45 19.00
C PHE A 891 -23.44 -27.74 20.02
N LEU A 892 -22.81 -26.68 20.53
CA LEU A 892 -21.77 -26.77 21.55
C LEU A 892 -22.32 -26.31 22.90
N ASN A 893 -22.30 -27.22 23.88
CA ASN A 893 -22.77 -27.00 25.24
C ASN A 893 -21.61 -27.09 26.24
N PRO A 894 -21.01 -25.97 26.68
CA PRO A 894 -19.92 -26.00 27.63
C PRO A 894 -20.36 -26.34 29.06
N ASN A 895 -21.66 -26.19 29.39
CA ASN A 895 -22.18 -26.18 30.76
C ASN A 895 -22.50 -27.58 31.32
N GLN A 896 -22.51 -28.63 30.51
CA GLN A 896 -22.84 -29.97 30.96
C GLN A 896 -21.61 -30.67 31.58
N ASN A 897 -21.59 -30.79 32.91
CA ASN A 897 -20.55 -31.48 33.67
C ASN A 897 -21.07 -32.82 34.22
N ASN A 898 -20.81 -33.95 33.54
CA ASN A 898 -21.06 -35.34 34.00
C ASN A 898 -22.42 -35.65 34.69
N SER A 899 -23.38 -34.73 34.70
CA SER A 899 -24.71 -34.87 35.28
C SER A 899 -25.64 -35.54 34.27
N THR A 900 -26.49 -36.43 34.76
CA THR A 900 -27.45 -37.23 34.00
C THR A 900 -28.55 -36.43 33.31
N ASP A 901 -28.72 -35.15 33.65
CA ASP A 901 -29.70 -34.27 33.01
C ASP A 901 -29.15 -33.75 31.68
N SER A 902 -29.72 -34.27 30.59
CA SER A 902 -29.40 -33.87 29.23
C SER A 902 -30.25 -32.67 28.85
N ILE A 903 -29.65 -31.49 28.65
CA ILE A 903 -30.38 -30.34 28.10
C ILE A 903 -30.74 -30.66 26.65
N VAL A 904 -32.03 -30.54 26.32
CA VAL A 904 -32.52 -30.66 24.94
C VAL A 904 -32.23 -29.34 24.22
N PRO A 905 -31.36 -29.29 23.19
CA PRO A 905 -30.92 -28.03 22.55
C PRO A 905 -32.08 -27.13 22.10
N GLU A 906 -33.16 -27.73 21.60
CA GLU A 906 -34.39 -27.05 21.14
C GLU A 906 -35.03 -26.23 22.28
N SER A 907 -34.97 -26.72 23.51
CA SER A 907 -35.65 -26.10 24.67
C SER A 907 -35.00 -24.79 25.14
N ILE A 908 -33.78 -24.52 24.66
CA ILE A 908 -32.99 -23.32 25.02
C ILE A 908 -33.45 -22.09 24.21
N TRP A 909 -34.12 -22.32 23.08
CA TRP A 909 -34.52 -21.28 22.14
C TRP A 909 -36.03 -21.05 22.15
N LYS A 910 -36.41 -19.78 22.20
CA LYS A 910 -37.80 -19.33 22.12
C LYS A 910 -37.97 -18.33 20.98
N GLU A 911 -39.19 -18.20 20.50
CA GLU A 911 -39.53 -17.17 19.51
C GLU A 911 -39.14 -15.78 20.02
N GLY A 912 -38.43 -15.01 19.21
CA GLY A 912 -37.89 -13.70 19.57
C GLY A 912 -36.48 -13.73 20.20
N ASP A 913 -35.94 -14.90 20.56
CA ASP A 913 -34.56 -14.99 21.04
C ASP A 913 -33.57 -14.52 19.98
N ARG A 914 -32.50 -13.85 20.43
CA ARG A 914 -31.44 -13.30 19.58
C ARG A 914 -30.10 -13.97 19.88
N ALA A 915 -29.26 -14.06 18.86
CA ALA A 915 -27.89 -14.51 18.95
C ALA A 915 -26.96 -13.54 18.22
N LEU A 916 -25.74 -13.35 18.76
CA LEU A 916 -24.68 -12.70 17.99
C LEU A 916 -24.22 -13.69 16.90
N LEU A 917 -24.19 -13.27 15.65
CA LEU A 917 -23.65 -14.04 14.54
C LEU A 917 -22.17 -13.67 14.33
N MET A 918 -21.32 -14.68 14.14
CA MET A 918 -19.98 -14.52 13.56
C MET A 918 -19.89 -15.36 12.29
N HIS A 919 -19.48 -14.74 11.19
CA HIS A 919 -19.36 -15.36 9.87
C HIS A 919 -17.90 -15.43 9.45
N VAL A 920 -17.48 -16.57 8.90
CA VAL A 920 -16.19 -16.71 8.22
C VAL A 920 -16.30 -17.65 7.01
N TYR A 921 -15.72 -17.25 5.87
CA TYR A 921 -15.68 -18.08 4.66
C TYR A 921 -14.27 -18.42 4.18
N GLY A 922 -14.18 -19.48 3.38
CA GLY A 922 -13.00 -19.90 2.63
C GLY A 922 -13.00 -19.46 1.16
N GLY A 923 -11.97 -19.90 0.44
CA GLY A 923 -11.72 -19.54 -0.93
C GLY A 923 -12.46 -20.41 -1.94
N ILE A 924 -12.50 -19.96 -3.19
CA ILE A 924 -12.88 -20.78 -4.35
C ILE A 924 -11.61 -21.51 -4.80
N GLY A 925 -11.58 -22.83 -4.75
CA GLY A 925 -10.48 -23.63 -5.31
C GLY A 925 -10.79 -24.10 -6.73
N GLY A 926 -9.75 -24.54 -7.46
CA GLY A 926 -9.88 -25.05 -8.82
C GLY A 926 -9.13 -24.20 -9.86
N PRO A 927 -9.19 -24.55 -11.15
CA PRO A 927 -8.48 -23.83 -12.22
C PRO A 927 -8.85 -22.34 -12.32
N ASN A 928 -10.11 -22.01 -12.02
CA ASN A 928 -10.69 -20.67 -12.09
C ASN A 928 -10.91 -20.05 -10.68
N GLY A 929 -10.22 -20.59 -9.66
CA GLY A 929 -10.40 -20.21 -8.26
C GLY A 929 -9.57 -19.00 -7.80
N ASP A 930 -9.69 -18.68 -6.51
CA ASP A 930 -8.93 -17.62 -5.85
C ASP A 930 -7.41 -17.92 -5.90
N ASN A 931 -6.61 -16.90 -6.21
CA ASN A 931 -5.15 -17.01 -6.19
C ASN A 931 -4.62 -17.10 -4.75
N THR A 932 -3.91 -18.18 -4.44
CA THR A 932 -3.34 -18.46 -3.11
C THR A 932 -1.82 -18.55 -3.15
N PRO A 933 -1.12 -17.40 -3.11
CA PRO A 933 0.34 -17.42 -3.01
C PRO A 933 0.75 -18.16 -1.73
N PHE A 934 1.66 -19.13 -1.87
CA PHE A 934 2.13 -20.00 -0.78
C PHE A 934 1.03 -20.85 -0.12
N GLY A 935 -0.12 -21.03 -0.77
CA GLY A 935 -1.24 -21.81 -0.24
C GLY A 935 -1.99 -21.13 0.92
N ILE A 936 -1.78 -19.83 1.13
CA ILE A 936 -2.44 -19.06 2.19
C ILE A 936 -3.70 -18.39 1.65
N TYR A 937 -4.81 -18.56 2.37
CA TYR A 937 -6.07 -17.89 2.12
C TYR A 937 -6.67 -17.38 3.43
N PHE A 938 -6.87 -16.06 3.54
CA PHE A 938 -7.28 -15.45 4.81
C PHE A 938 -8.80 -15.52 5.06
N GLY A 939 -9.62 -15.49 4.00
CA GLY A 939 -11.07 -15.38 4.11
C GLY A 939 -11.56 -13.97 4.39
N HIS A 940 -12.84 -13.87 4.76
CA HIS A 940 -13.49 -12.65 5.24
C HIS A 940 -14.24 -12.96 6.54
N PHE A 941 -14.43 -11.94 7.37
CA PHE A 941 -15.12 -12.03 8.65
C PHE A 941 -16.18 -10.96 8.77
N ALA A 942 -17.35 -11.32 9.29
CA ALA A 942 -18.42 -10.38 9.60
C ALA A 942 -19.16 -10.76 10.89
N TYR A 943 -19.71 -9.75 11.57
CA TYR A 943 -20.72 -9.98 12.59
C TYR A 943 -22.12 -9.90 11.99
N GLY A 944 -23.11 -10.27 12.78
CA GLY A 944 -24.51 -10.01 12.47
C GLY A 944 -25.41 -10.39 13.62
N ILE A 945 -26.66 -10.71 13.29
CA ILE A 945 -27.66 -11.16 14.23
C ILE A 945 -28.41 -12.36 13.65
N ALA A 946 -28.63 -13.36 14.49
CA ALA A 946 -29.65 -14.38 14.24
C ALA A 946 -30.82 -14.15 15.21
N THR A 947 -32.04 -14.26 14.71
CA THR A 947 -33.27 -14.17 15.51
C THR A 947 -34.08 -15.44 15.30
N VAL A 948 -34.61 -16.01 16.37
CA VAL A 948 -35.53 -17.14 16.28
C VAL A 948 -36.91 -16.62 15.89
N VAL A 949 -37.41 -17.08 14.75
CA VAL A 949 -38.71 -16.68 14.20
C VAL A 949 -39.57 -17.92 13.95
N ARG A 950 -40.89 -17.75 13.98
CA ARG A 950 -41.82 -18.78 13.51
C ARG A 950 -41.95 -18.72 12.00
N ASP A 951 -41.69 -19.83 11.32
CA ASP A 951 -41.88 -19.91 9.88
C ASP A 951 -43.36 -19.85 9.50
N ARG A 952 -43.70 -19.04 8.50
CA ARG A 952 -45.10 -18.82 8.09
C ARG A 952 -45.72 -20.03 7.37
N LEU A 953 -44.90 -20.90 6.75
CA LEU A 953 -45.36 -22.10 6.05
C LEU A 953 -45.43 -23.30 7.01
N THR A 954 -44.35 -23.59 7.73
CA THR A 954 -44.26 -24.79 8.58
C THR A 954 -44.77 -24.59 10.01
N GLN A 955 -44.88 -23.34 10.46
CA GLN A 955 -45.17 -22.97 11.85
C GLN A 955 -44.11 -23.43 12.87
N GLU A 956 -43.00 -24.00 12.41
CA GLU A 956 -41.83 -24.37 13.23
C GLU A 956 -40.96 -23.15 13.52
N LEU A 957 -40.19 -23.22 14.61
CA LEU A 957 -39.21 -22.20 14.93
C LEU A 957 -37.92 -22.43 14.13
N ARG A 958 -37.33 -21.35 13.61
CA ARG A 958 -36.07 -21.39 12.86
C ARG A 958 -35.23 -20.15 13.09
N PHE A 959 -33.95 -20.23 12.75
CA PHE A 959 -33.08 -19.05 12.70
C PHE A 959 -33.37 -18.21 11.45
N ASN A 960 -33.53 -16.91 11.65
CA ASN A 960 -33.46 -15.87 10.63
C ASN A 960 -32.15 -15.09 10.78
N ILE A 961 -31.35 -14.99 9.71
CA ILE A 961 -29.95 -14.54 9.78
C ILE A 961 -29.77 -13.27 8.94
N ALA A 962 -29.28 -12.21 9.58
CA ALA A 962 -28.87 -10.98 8.93
C ALA A 962 -27.43 -10.62 9.29
N TYR A 963 -26.59 -10.45 8.28
CA TYR A 963 -25.20 -10.03 8.39
C TYR A 963 -25.09 -8.51 8.54
N ARG A 964 -24.04 -8.05 9.21
CA ARG A 964 -23.55 -6.66 9.20
C ARG A 964 -22.22 -6.63 8.48
N GLN A 965 -22.29 -6.51 7.16
CA GLN A 965 -21.11 -6.59 6.30
C GLN A 965 -20.34 -5.27 6.35
N ILE A 966 -19.28 -5.24 7.14
CA ILE A 966 -18.23 -4.22 7.03
C ILE A 966 -17.29 -4.69 5.91
N TYR A 967 -17.59 -4.26 4.68
CA TYR A 967 -16.97 -4.79 3.47
C TYR A 967 -16.45 -3.64 2.62
N THR A 968 -15.19 -3.72 2.18
CA THR A 968 -14.62 -2.68 1.32
C THR A 968 -15.22 -2.69 -0.08
N HIS A 969 -15.09 -1.58 -0.81
CA HIS A 969 -15.54 -1.49 -2.20
C HIS A 969 -14.91 -2.63 -3.03
N ASN A 970 -15.75 -3.34 -3.78
CA ASN A 970 -15.40 -4.63 -4.38
C ASN A 970 -16.04 -4.79 -5.76
N CYS A 971 -15.58 -5.81 -6.50
CA CYS A 971 -16.05 -6.07 -7.85
C CYS A 971 -17.43 -6.74 -7.93
N ASP A 972 -17.90 -7.39 -6.87
CA ASP A 972 -19.20 -8.08 -6.83
C ASP A 972 -20.35 -7.10 -6.56
N GLY A 973 -20.05 -5.86 -6.16
CA GLY A 973 -21.04 -4.87 -5.78
C GLY A 973 -21.71 -5.16 -4.44
N ILE A 974 -21.03 -5.87 -3.53
CA ILE A 974 -21.49 -6.05 -2.14
C ILE A 974 -21.46 -4.68 -1.46
N ILE A 975 -22.62 -4.27 -0.94
CA ILE A 975 -22.78 -3.00 -0.22
C ILE A 975 -22.44 -3.25 1.24
N SER A 976 -21.63 -2.38 1.86
CA SER A 976 -21.43 -2.46 3.30
C SER A 976 -22.73 -2.07 4.02
N GLY A 977 -23.32 -2.97 4.81
CA GLY A 977 -24.61 -2.74 5.42
C GLY A 977 -25.24 -3.99 6.02
N SER A 978 -26.56 -3.94 6.22
CA SER A 978 -27.34 -5.10 6.66
C SER A 978 -27.76 -5.94 5.45
N LEU A 979 -27.30 -7.19 5.39
CA LEU A 979 -27.65 -8.13 4.31
C LEU A 979 -28.31 -9.37 4.90
N ASP A 980 -29.41 -9.79 4.32
CA ASP A 980 -30.07 -11.05 4.65
C ASP A 980 -29.27 -12.26 4.11
N TRP A 981 -29.50 -13.44 4.69
CA TRP A 981 -28.99 -14.71 4.14
C TRP A 981 -29.21 -14.84 2.64
N THR A 982 -30.41 -14.51 2.17
CA THR A 982 -30.79 -14.60 0.76
C THR A 982 -29.90 -13.78 -0.14
N ARG A 983 -29.37 -12.64 0.33
CA ARG A 983 -28.53 -11.76 -0.49
C ARG A 983 -27.06 -12.13 -0.42
N TYR A 984 -26.55 -12.42 0.78
CA TYR A 984 -25.12 -12.59 0.99
C TYR A 984 -24.65 -14.03 0.79
N SER A 985 -25.44 -15.01 1.22
CA SER A 985 -25.06 -16.43 1.19
C SER A 985 -25.84 -17.20 0.12
N GLY A 986 -27.17 -17.11 0.11
CA GLY A 986 -28.06 -17.95 -0.69
C GLY A 986 -28.34 -17.48 -2.12
N ASP A 987 -27.99 -16.25 -2.48
CA ASP A 987 -28.20 -15.71 -3.84
C ASP A 987 -27.42 -16.57 -4.84
N ARG A 988 -28.08 -17.03 -5.90
CA ARG A 988 -27.45 -17.93 -6.87
C ARG A 988 -26.39 -17.22 -7.70
N GLN A 989 -26.52 -15.92 -7.95
CA GLN A 989 -25.59 -15.14 -8.76
C GLN A 989 -24.57 -14.35 -7.92
N PHE A 990 -25.03 -13.73 -6.84
CA PHE A 990 -24.23 -12.83 -6.01
C PHE A 990 -23.79 -13.43 -4.67
N GLY A 991 -24.32 -14.61 -4.31
CA GLY A 991 -24.07 -15.28 -3.05
C GLY A 991 -22.99 -16.35 -3.15
N TRP A 992 -22.68 -16.94 -2.00
CA TRP A 992 -21.50 -17.79 -1.83
C TRP A 992 -21.81 -19.29 -1.64
N LEU A 993 -23.07 -19.68 -1.46
CA LEU A 993 -23.46 -21.04 -1.07
C LEU A 993 -22.88 -22.14 -1.96
N GLY A 994 -22.91 -21.94 -3.29
CA GLY A 994 -22.45 -22.94 -4.26
C GLY A 994 -20.94 -22.94 -4.50
N SER A 995 -20.24 -21.84 -4.19
CA SER A 995 -18.85 -21.63 -4.62
C SER A 995 -17.83 -21.62 -3.48
N ARG A 996 -18.24 -21.26 -2.25
CA ARG A 996 -17.34 -21.16 -1.09
C ARG A 996 -17.80 -22.05 0.06
N PRO A 997 -16.87 -22.65 0.83
CA PRO A 997 -17.19 -23.19 2.15
C PRO A 997 -17.28 -22.04 3.17
N PHE A 998 -18.25 -22.05 4.08
CA PHE A 998 -18.30 -21.07 5.16
C PHE A 998 -18.89 -21.63 6.45
N THR A 999 -18.68 -20.89 7.53
CA THR A 999 -19.21 -21.18 8.85
C THR A 999 -19.85 -19.94 9.45
N ASP A 1000 -21.07 -20.09 9.94
CA ASP A 1000 -21.76 -19.13 10.78
C ASP A 1000 -21.86 -19.67 12.21
N ILE A 1001 -21.32 -18.95 13.19
CA ILE A 1001 -21.39 -19.28 14.61
C ILE A 1001 -22.41 -18.34 15.27
N LEU A 1002 -23.50 -18.91 15.77
CA LEU A 1002 -24.54 -18.20 16.52
C LEU A 1002 -24.25 -18.34 18.01
N ILE A 1003 -24.12 -17.23 18.71
CA ILE A 1003 -23.74 -17.17 20.12
C ILE A 1003 -24.96 -16.77 20.95
N LYS A 1004 -25.45 -17.70 21.78
CA LYS A 1004 -26.41 -17.39 22.84
C LYS A 1004 -25.65 -17.21 24.15
N PHE A 1005 -25.63 -15.98 24.64
CA PHE A 1005 -24.92 -15.61 25.86
C PHE A 1005 -25.75 -14.56 26.57
N ASP A 1006 -26.56 -14.99 27.55
CA ASP A 1006 -27.55 -14.14 28.21
C ASP A 1006 -27.02 -12.78 28.72
N PRO A 1007 -25.77 -12.67 29.22
CA PRO A 1007 -25.18 -11.36 29.52
C PRO A 1007 -25.12 -10.36 28.37
N LEU A 1008 -25.08 -10.83 27.12
CA LEU A 1008 -25.05 -10.03 25.88
C LEU A 1008 -26.40 -10.04 25.15
N THR A 1009 -27.09 -11.19 25.08
CA THR A 1009 -28.24 -11.42 24.19
C THR A 1009 -29.60 -11.12 24.82
N GLN A 1010 -29.67 -11.01 26.15
CA GLN A 1010 -30.88 -10.62 26.86
C GLN A 1010 -30.77 -9.16 27.36
N ASP A 1011 -31.92 -8.51 27.46
CA ASP A 1011 -32.02 -7.14 27.96
C ASP A 1011 -31.82 -7.10 29.49
N TYR A 1012 -31.44 -5.91 29.99
CA TYR A 1012 -31.34 -5.60 31.41
C TYR A 1012 -32.46 -4.64 31.82
N ASP A 1013 -32.91 -4.73 33.06
CA ASP A 1013 -33.91 -3.87 33.68
C ASP A 1013 -33.55 -3.61 35.15
N PHE A 1014 -32.81 -2.53 35.39
CA PHE A 1014 -32.41 -2.10 36.73
C PHE A 1014 -33.40 -1.05 37.26
N ASP A 1015 -34.58 -1.50 37.69
CA ASP A 1015 -35.67 -0.65 38.21
C ASP A 1015 -36.01 0.55 37.31
N SER A 1016 -36.43 0.26 36.06
CA SER A 1016 -36.77 1.23 34.99
C SER A 1016 -35.60 1.73 34.15
N PHE A 1017 -34.35 1.40 34.50
CA PHE A 1017 -33.21 1.61 33.61
C PHE A 1017 -33.03 0.38 32.70
N LYS A 1018 -33.59 0.45 31.50
CA LYS A 1018 -33.58 -0.64 30.51
C LYS A 1018 -32.55 -0.41 29.41
N PHE A 1019 -31.80 -1.45 29.06
CA PHE A 1019 -30.91 -1.43 27.90
C PHE A 1019 -30.66 -2.84 27.35
N SER A 1020 -30.24 -2.89 26.09
CA SER A 1020 -29.84 -4.12 25.41
C SER A 1020 -28.38 -4.03 24.95
N PRO A 1021 -27.47 -4.85 25.49
CA PRO A 1021 -26.08 -4.83 25.05
C PRO A 1021 -25.92 -5.18 23.56
N LEU A 1022 -26.71 -6.13 23.07
CA LEU A 1022 -26.69 -6.53 21.67
C LEU A 1022 -27.14 -5.39 20.76
N ASP A 1023 -28.19 -4.63 21.10
CA ASP A 1023 -28.61 -3.51 20.27
C ASP A 1023 -27.56 -2.40 20.20
N ILE A 1024 -26.81 -2.17 21.30
CA ILE A 1024 -25.68 -1.23 21.31
C ILE A 1024 -24.55 -1.70 20.37
N VAL A 1025 -24.25 -3.00 20.35
CA VAL A 1025 -23.28 -3.59 19.43
C VAL A 1025 -23.74 -3.45 17.99
N ILE A 1026 -24.98 -3.82 17.68
CA ILE A 1026 -25.55 -3.74 16.33
C ILE A 1026 -25.58 -2.28 15.84
N ASN A 1027 -25.93 -1.34 16.71
CA ASN A 1027 -25.93 0.08 16.39
C ASN A 1027 -24.53 0.60 16.02
N GLU A 1028 -23.48 0.16 16.72
CA GLU A 1028 -22.09 0.50 16.38
C GLU A 1028 -21.64 -0.15 15.06
N LEU A 1029 -22.06 -1.39 14.80
CA LEU A 1029 -21.81 -2.05 13.51
C LEU A 1029 -22.52 -1.30 12.37
N ASP A 1030 -23.76 -0.85 12.55
CA ASP A 1030 -24.49 -0.07 11.55
C ASP A 1030 -23.76 1.27 11.27
N ILE A 1031 -23.28 1.96 12.31
CA ILE A 1031 -22.42 3.15 12.18
C ILE A 1031 -21.18 2.83 11.33
N MET A 1032 -20.50 1.72 11.61
CA MET A 1032 -19.29 1.33 10.88
C MET A 1032 -19.59 0.99 9.41
N THR A 1033 -20.70 0.31 9.13
CA THR A 1033 -21.10 0.01 7.74
C THR A 1033 -21.41 1.28 6.94
N ALA A 1034 -22.07 2.27 7.55
CA ALA A 1034 -22.32 3.57 6.93
C ALA A 1034 -21.01 4.32 6.63
N ARG A 1035 -20.06 4.30 7.55
CA ARG A 1035 -18.71 4.87 7.34
C ARG A 1035 -17.98 4.17 6.19
N TYR A 1036 -18.07 2.84 6.09
CA TYR A 1036 -17.43 2.05 5.04
C TYR A 1036 -18.02 2.30 3.64
N ARG A 1037 -19.33 2.51 3.54
CA ARG A 1037 -20.03 2.78 2.27
C ARG A 1037 -19.53 4.03 1.54
N VAL A 1038 -19.04 5.02 2.28
CA VAL A 1038 -18.60 6.31 1.72
C VAL A 1038 -17.15 6.65 2.08
N GLY A 1039 -16.44 5.77 2.79
CA GLY A 1039 -15.03 5.94 3.12
C GLY A 1039 -14.73 7.18 3.95
N ASP A 1040 -15.52 7.46 4.98
CA ASP A 1040 -15.45 8.72 5.74
C ASP A 1040 -15.43 9.97 4.83
N GLY A 1041 -16.24 9.95 3.77
CA GLY A 1041 -16.38 11.04 2.80
C GLY A 1041 -15.40 11.00 1.63
N THR A 1042 -14.45 10.07 1.61
CA THR A 1042 -13.46 9.94 0.51
C THR A 1042 -13.94 9.15 -0.70
N GLY A 1043 -15.11 8.50 -0.59
CA GLY A 1043 -15.68 7.65 -1.64
C GLY A 1043 -15.08 6.23 -1.73
N THR A 1044 -14.13 5.88 -0.87
CA THR A 1044 -13.49 4.55 -0.91
C THR A 1044 -12.98 4.08 0.45
N THR A 1045 -12.88 2.76 0.61
CA THR A 1045 -12.24 2.08 1.73
C THR A 1045 -11.31 1.00 1.19
N PHE A 1046 -10.15 0.81 1.83
CA PHE A 1046 -9.14 -0.15 1.39
C PHE A 1046 -8.70 -1.06 2.54
N VAL A 1047 -8.54 -2.35 2.23
CA VAL A 1047 -7.81 -3.28 3.09
C VAL A 1047 -6.31 -3.13 2.81
N SER A 1048 -5.51 -2.99 3.85
CA SER A 1048 -4.05 -2.96 3.77
C SER A 1048 -3.44 -4.02 4.67
N ALA A 1049 -2.12 -4.10 4.72
CA ALA A 1049 -1.45 -4.98 5.67
C ALA A 1049 -1.76 -4.60 7.14
N ILE A 1050 -2.24 -3.38 7.41
CA ILE A 1050 -2.47 -2.85 8.77
C ILE A 1050 -3.94 -2.51 9.06
N ASN A 1051 -4.81 -2.52 8.04
CA ASN A 1051 -6.25 -2.24 8.15
C ASN A 1051 -7.03 -3.38 7.49
N SER A 1052 -7.95 -4.02 8.21
CA SER A 1052 -8.73 -5.15 7.73
C SER A 1052 -10.16 -5.10 8.25
N CYS A 1053 -11.12 -5.51 7.42
CA CYS A 1053 -12.54 -5.61 7.78
C CYS A 1053 -12.77 -6.39 9.08
N SER A 1054 -12.00 -7.47 9.30
CA SER A 1054 -12.10 -8.29 10.52
C SER A 1054 -11.71 -7.51 11.77
N GLN A 1055 -10.65 -6.70 11.65
CA GLN A 1055 -10.14 -5.89 12.74
C GLN A 1055 -11.13 -4.76 13.07
N ASP A 1056 -11.64 -4.08 12.06
CA ASP A 1056 -12.60 -2.99 12.23
C ASP A 1056 -13.93 -3.51 12.81
N SER A 1057 -14.42 -4.65 12.31
CA SER A 1057 -15.60 -5.32 12.88
C SER A 1057 -15.41 -5.68 14.35
N SER A 1058 -14.26 -6.27 14.71
CA SER A 1058 -13.98 -6.69 16.09
C SER A 1058 -13.75 -5.50 17.03
N GLN A 1059 -13.15 -4.42 16.53
CA GLN A 1059 -13.01 -3.18 17.28
C GLN A 1059 -14.37 -2.50 17.52
N ALA A 1060 -15.31 -2.58 16.57
CA ALA A 1060 -16.69 -2.11 16.75
C ALA A 1060 -17.35 -2.79 17.96
N LEU A 1061 -17.31 -4.12 17.98
CA LEU A 1061 -17.86 -4.95 19.06
C LEU A 1061 -17.23 -4.57 20.41
N TYR A 1062 -15.90 -4.55 20.49
CA TYR A 1062 -15.22 -4.28 21.75
C TYR A 1062 -15.45 -2.84 22.26
N LEU A 1063 -15.32 -1.83 21.39
CA LEU A 1063 -15.43 -0.43 21.81
C LEU A 1063 -16.85 -0.04 22.21
N SER A 1064 -17.87 -0.58 21.54
CA SER A 1064 -19.27 -0.37 21.92
C SER A 1064 -19.56 -0.90 23.33
N LEU A 1065 -19.17 -2.15 23.63
CA LEU A 1065 -19.32 -2.74 24.95
C LEU A 1065 -18.50 -2.02 26.02
N ARG A 1066 -17.24 -1.64 25.71
CA ARG A 1066 -16.41 -0.89 26.66
C ARG A 1066 -17.00 0.48 27.00
N ARG A 1067 -17.51 1.21 26.02
CA ARG A 1067 -18.14 2.53 26.24
C ARG A 1067 -19.40 2.39 27.07
N MET A 1068 -20.22 1.37 26.80
CA MET A 1068 -21.39 1.05 27.59
C MET A 1068 -21.01 0.84 29.06
N LEU A 1069 -20.03 -0.03 29.35
CA LEU A 1069 -19.58 -0.27 30.73
C LEU A 1069 -19.07 1.02 31.39
N ALA A 1070 -18.27 1.83 30.68
CA ALA A 1070 -17.77 3.09 31.22
C ALA A 1070 -18.89 4.11 31.52
N GLN A 1071 -19.94 4.18 30.67
CA GLN A 1071 -21.10 5.03 30.92
C GLN A 1071 -21.90 4.56 32.14
N PHE A 1072 -21.96 3.25 32.36
CA PHE A 1072 -22.65 2.63 33.49
C PHE A 1072 -21.90 2.79 34.80
N GLU A 1073 -20.57 2.70 34.80
CA GLU A 1073 -19.72 3.04 35.95
C GLU A 1073 -19.93 4.50 36.41
N LEU A 1074 -20.22 5.40 35.46
CA LEU A 1074 -20.51 6.80 35.74
C LEU A 1074 -21.96 7.05 36.19
N ASN A 1075 -22.84 6.04 36.18
CA ASN A 1075 -24.24 6.17 36.62
C ASN A 1075 -24.36 5.79 38.12
N PRO A 1076 -24.54 6.77 39.03
CA PRO A 1076 -24.54 6.49 40.47
C PRO A 1076 -25.72 5.62 40.93
N LEU A 1077 -26.85 5.68 40.22
CA LEU A 1077 -28.05 4.91 40.56
C LEU A 1077 -27.86 3.43 40.23
N LEU A 1078 -27.30 3.13 39.05
CA LEU A 1078 -26.96 1.77 38.65
C LEU A 1078 -25.89 1.17 39.57
N MET A 1079 -24.84 1.92 39.87
CA MET A 1079 -23.77 1.47 40.77
C MET A 1079 -24.25 1.29 42.22
N LYS A 1080 -25.24 2.06 42.67
CA LYS A 1080 -25.91 1.82 43.95
C LYS A 1080 -26.72 0.53 43.89
N TRP A 1081 -27.52 0.34 42.84
CA TRP A 1081 -28.35 -0.85 42.65
C TRP A 1081 -27.52 -2.14 42.66
N LEU A 1082 -26.42 -2.18 41.89
CA LEU A 1082 -25.53 -3.35 41.81
C LEU A 1082 -24.92 -3.70 43.19
N ARG A 1083 -24.60 -2.68 44.01
CA ARG A 1083 -24.08 -2.87 45.37
C ARG A 1083 -25.13 -3.34 46.36
N GLU A 1084 -26.37 -2.89 46.23
CA GLU A 1084 -27.49 -3.30 47.08
C GLU A 1084 -28.03 -4.69 46.69
N ASN A 1085 -27.77 -5.16 45.46
CA ASN A 1085 -28.26 -6.42 44.92
C ASN A 1085 -27.12 -7.35 44.42
N PRO A 1086 -26.13 -7.71 45.26
CA PRO A 1086 -24.92 -8.42 44.80
C PRO A 1086 -25.17 -9.86 44.30
N HIS A 1087 -26.25 -10.50 44.75
CA HIS A 1087 -26.61 -11.88 44.38
C HIS A 1087 -27.78 -11.96 43.39
N HIS A 1088 -28.17 -10.82 42.80
CA HIS A 1088 -29.24 -10.81 41.81
C HIS A 1088 -28.71 -11.29 40.45
N GLU A 1089 -29.51 -12.04 39.69
CA GLU A 1089 -29.14 -12.62 38.39
C GLU A 1089 -28.57 -11.56 37.41
N GLN A 1090 -29.20 -10.38 37.34
CA GLN A 1090 -28.70 -9.26 36.55
C GLN A 1090 -27.31 -8.76 36.97
N THR A 1091 -26.96 -8.79 38.26
CA THR A 1091 -25.61 -8.42 38.73
C THR A 1091 -24.58 -9.45 38.27
N GLU A 1092 -24.89 -10.73 38.38
CA GLU A 1092 -24.01 -11.81 37.90
C GLU A 1092 -23.80 -11.74 36.39
N ARG A 1093 -24.88 -11.56 35.63
CA ARG A 1093 -24.81 -11.35 34.17
C ARG A 1093 -23.97 -10.12 33.82
N PHE A 1094 -24.14 -9.01 34.54
CA PHE A 1094 -23.35 -7.80 34.32
C PHE A 1094 -21.84 -8.02 34.54
N LEU A 1095 -21.46 -8.74 35.60
CA LEU A 1095 -20.06 -9.10 35.88
C LEU A 1095 -19.47 -10.02 34.80
N GLN A 1096 -20.26 -10.96 34.28
CA GLN A 1096 -19.85 -11.80 33.14
C GLN A 1096 -19.66 -10.98 31.86
N LEU A 1097 -20.53 -10.01 31.59
CA LEU A 1097 -20.37 -9.07 30.47
C LEU A 1097 -19.09 -8.24 30.62
N ALA A 1098 -18.79 -7.75 31.83
CA ALA A 1098 -17.54 -7.04 32.10
C ALA A 1098 -16.30 -7.93 31.88
N THR A 1099 -16.37 -9.19 32.31
CA THR A 1099 -15.31 -10.19 32.09
C THR A 1099 -15.11 -10.50 30.60
N LEU A 1100 -16.20 -10.55 29.81
CA LEU A 1100 -16.12 -10.67 28.35
C LEU A 1100 -15.34 -9.48 27.77
N VAL A 1101 -15.68 -8.25 28.13
CA VAL A 1101 -15.01 -7.04 27.61
C VAL A 1101 -13.53 -7.01 27.99
N ALA A 1102 -13.18 -7.36 29.23
CA ALA A 1102 -11.79 -7.44 29.68
C ALA A 1102 -11.00 -8.53 28.92
N SER A 1103 -11.65 -9.65 28.61
CA SER A 1103 -11.04 -10.74 27.83
C SER A 1103 -10.86 -10.36 26.36
N LEU A 1104 -11.84 -9.69 25.75
CA LEU A 1104 -11.76 -9.15 24.38
C LEU A 1104 -10.64 -8.10 24.26
N GLU A 1105 -10.46 -7.23 25.26
CA GLU A 1105 -9.37 -6.24 25.29
C GLU A 1105 -7.99 -6.91 25.14
N SER A 1106 -7.80 -8.05 25.81
CA SER A 1106 -6.51 -8.77 25.83
C SER A 1106 -6.10 -9.32 24.45
N ILE A 1107 -7.08 -9.64 23.60
CA ILE A 1107 -6.84 -10.20 22.26
C ILE A 1107 -6.90 -9.14 21.16
N LEU A 1108 -7.67 -8.06 21.35
CA LEU A 1108 -7.90 -7.01 20.35
C LEU A 1108 -6.98 -5.80 20.48
N THR A 1109 -6.34 -5.58 21.64
CA THR A 1109 -5.44 -4.43 21.86
C THR A 1109 -4.01 -4.89 22.19
N ALA A 1110 -3.00 -4.34 21.49
CA ALA A 1110 -1.61 -4.52 21.90
C ALA A 1110 -1.23 -3.51 22.98
N GLY A 1111 -0.94 -3.99 24.18
CA GLY A 1111 -0.52 -3.14 25.31
C GLY A 1111 -1.60 -2.15 25.78
N GLY A 1112 -2.89 -2.48 25.59
CA GLY A 1112 -4.02 -1.69 26.10
C GLY A 1112 -4.36 -0.40 25.33
N LYS A 1113 -3.76 -0.17 24.15
CA LYS A 1113 -4.02 1.02 23.34
C LYS A 1113 -4.85 0.67 22.11
N ALA A 1114 -6.07 1.22 22.01
CA ALA A 1114 -6.87 1.19 20.79
C ALA A 1114 -6.19 2.01 19.67
N ARG A 1115 -6.41 1.64 18.41
CA ARG A 1115 -5.86 2.40 17.27
C ARG A 1115 -6.45 3.82 17.23
N LYS A 1116 -5.64 4.78 16.78
CA LYS A 1116 -5.99 6.22 16.81
C LYS A 1116 -7.01 6.61 15.72
N ASP A 1117 -7.11 5.82 14.66
CA ASP A 1117 -8.01 6.00 13.50
C ASP A 1117 -9.50 5.77 13.83
N TRP A 1118 -9.82 5.19 14.98
CA TRP A 1118 -11.18 4.94 15.45
C TRP A 1118 -11.82 6.08 16.26
N ARG A 1119 -11.12 7.19 16.46
CA ARG A 1119 -11.69 8.38 17.10
C ARG A 1119 -12.60 9.11 16.11
N TYR A 1120 -13.86 9.33 16.47
CA TYR A 1120 -14.80 10.11 15.66
C TYR A 1120 -14.25 11.51 15.38
N GLY A 1121 -14.42 11.99 14.13
CA GLY A 1121 -14.05 13.35 13.72
C GLY A 1121 -12.75 13.51 12.93
N SER A 1122 -12.08 12.42 12.54
CA SER A 1122 -10.97 12.45 11.58
C SER A 1122 -11.23 11.45 10.45
N PRO A 1123 -11.23 11.84 9.16
CA PRO A 1123 -11.44 10.93 8.04
C PRO A 1123 -10.20 10.03 7.91
N THR A 1124 -10.30 8.84 8.49
CA THR A 1124 -9.18 7.88 8.60
C THR A 1124 -9.38 6.69 7.68
N LEU A 1125 -10.63 6.35 7.36
CA LEU A 1125 -10.98 5.32 6.39
C LEU A 1125 -10.73 5.85 4.96
N GLY A 1126 -10.09 5.04 4.10
CA GLY A 1126 -9.83 5.39 2.69
C GLY A 1126 -8.51 6.11 2.40
N ARG A 1127 -7.84 6.70 3.40
CA ARG A 1127 -6.50 7.31 3.22
C ARG A 1127 -5.40 6.33 3.61
N PHE A 1128 -4.49 6.05 2.69
CA PHE A 1128 -3.24 5.37 3.05
C PHE A 1128 -2.46 6.29 4.00
N THR A 1129 -2.23 5.85 5.23
CA THR A 1129 -1.13 6.44 6.01
C THR A 1129 0.15 6.31 5.18
N GLU A 1130 0.98 7.35 5.14
CA GLU A 1130 2.33 7.23 4.59
C GLU A 1130 3.06 6.11 5.35
N GLU A 1131 3.10 4.94 4.72
CA GLU A 1131 3.61 3.69 5.26
C GLU A 1131 5.09 3.60 4.93
N THR A 1132 5.96 3.85 5.89
CA THR A 1132 7.36 3.41 5.77
C THR A 1132 7.45 1.93 6.15
N PRO A 1133 8.21 1.09 5.44
CA PRO A 1133 8.23 -0.37 5.64
C PRO A 1133 8.42 -0.81 7.11
N LEU A 1134 9.29 -0.12 7.86
CA LEU A 1134 9.55 -0.40 9.28
C LEU A 1134 8.37 -0.05 10.19
N LYS A 1135 7.65 1.06 9.90
CA LYS A 1135 6.46 1.47 10.66
C LYS A 1135 5.32 0.49 10.42
N THR A 1136 5.14 0.03 9.17
CA THR A 1136 4.17 -1.00 8.80
C THR A 1136 4.46 -2.32 9.52
N LEU A 1137 5.72 -2.76 9.60
CA LEU A 1137 6.10 -3.98 10.33
C LEU A 1137 5.83 -3.86 11.84
N SER A 1138 6.13 -2.72 12.44
CA SER A 1138 5.82 -2.47 13.86
C SER A 1138 4.31 -2.50 14.13
N GLN A 1139 3.51 -1.87 13.25
CA GLN A 1139 2.05 -1.85 13.35
C GLN A 1139 1.43 -3.24 13.10
N LEU A 1140 1.94 -3.98 12.11
CA LEU A 1140 1.62 -5.39 11.86
C LEU A 1140 1.86 -6.24 13.11
N GLY A 1141 3.06 -6.15 13.70
CA GLY A 1141 3.41 -6.87 14.93
C GLY A 1141 2.50 -6.54 16.12
N SER A 1142 1.91 -5.34 16.15
CA SER A 1142 0.96 -4.94 17.20
C SER A 1142 -0.51 -5.31 16.93
N SER A 1143 -0.90 -5.70 15.72
CA SER A 1143 -2.32 -5.86 15.35
C SER A 1143 -2.66 -7.19 14.67
N TRP A 1144 -1.66 -8.00 14.33
CA TRP A 1144 -1.82 -9.22 13.54
C TRP A 1144 -2.86 -10.21 14.09
N ARG A 1145 -3.06 -10.27 15.42
CA ARG A 1145 -4.07 -11.14 16.05
C ARG A 1145 -5.51 -10.83 15.64
N SER A 1146 -5.79 -9.57 15.28
CA SER A 1146 -7.11 -9.08 14.85
C SER A 1146 -7.24 -8.99 13.33
N LEU A 1147 -6.14 -9.14 12.58
CA LEU A 1147 -6.14 -9.04 11.11
C LEU A 1147 -6.60 -10.33 10.43
N LEU A 1148 -6.41 -11.48 11.08
CA LEU A 1148 -6.63 -12.82 10.53
C LEU A 1148 -8.08 -13.28 10.82
N PRO A 1149 -8.97 -13.37 9.79
CA PRO A 1149 -10.41 -13.65 9.95
C PRO A 1149 -10.72 -14.90 10.78
N ARG A 1150 -10.14 -16.05 10.41
CA ARG A 1150 -10.37 -17.32 11.12
C ARG A 1150 -9.82 -17.29 12.54
N LEU A 1151 -8.62 -16.76 12.73
CA LEU A 1151 -7.99 -16.70 14.04
C LEU A 1151 -8.83 -15.89 15.05
N ILE A 1152 -9.34 -14.72 14.62
CA ILE A 1152 -10.12 -13.88 15.53
C ILE A 1152 -11.49 -14.50 15.84
N ASN A 1153 -12.14 -15.11 14.83
CA ASN A 1153 -13.37 -15.88 15.00
C ASN A 1153 -13.20 -16.98 16.06
N ASP A 1154 -12.15 -17.79 15.94
CA ASP A 1154 -11.91 -18.96 16.81
C ASP A 1154 -11.62 -18.52 18.25
N LYS A 1155 -10.82 -17.46 18.42
CA LYS A 1155 -10.52 -16.91 19.75
C LYS A 1155 -11.75 -16.36 20.45
N ILE A 1156 -12.59 -15.61 19.73
CA ILE A 1156 -13.81 -15.05 20.30
C ILE A 1156 -14.78 -16.17 20.67
N ALA A 1157 -14.98 -17.16 19.79
CA ALA A 1157 -15.81 -18.33 20.07
C ALA A 1157 -15.33 -19.08 21.33
N MET A 1158 -14.03 -19.30 21.49
CA MET A 1158 -13.46 -19.94 22.68
C MET A 1158 -13.60 -19.11 23.96
N ILE A 1159 -13.57 -17.77 23.89
CA ILE A 1159 -13.85 -16.90 25.05
C ILE A 1159 -15.31 -17.08 25.48
N PHE A 1160 -16.25 -17.06 24.54
CA PHE A 1160 -17.66 -17.26 24.83
C PHE A 1160 -17.94 -18.64 25.45
N LEU A 1161 -17.36 -19.72 24.91
CA LEU A 1161 -17.48 -21.07 25.49
C LEU A 1161 -16.91 -21.14 26.92
N GLN A 1162 -15.78 -20.48 27.20
CA GLN A 1162 -15.20 -20.43 28.54
C GLN A 1162 -16.09 -19.69 29.54
N LEU A 1163 -16.87 -18.70 29.07
CA LEU A 1163 -17.85 -17.96 29.86
C LEU A 1163 -19.22 -18.65 29.96
N GLY A 1164 -19.37 -19.87 29.43
CA GLY A 1164 -20.60 -20.66 29.53
C GLY A 1164 -21.64 -20.37 28.44
N ALA A 1165 -21.28 -19.66 27.36
CA ALA A 1165 -22.19 -19.41 26.25
C ALA A 1165 -22.49 -20.69 25.44
N TYR A 1166 -23.71 -20.80 24.92
CA TYR A 1166 -24.05 -21.83 23.94
C TYR A 1166 -23.69 -21.36 22.53
N LEU A 1167 -23.02 -22.21 21.76
CA LEU A 1167 -22.70 -21.93 20.36
C LEU A 1167 -23.47 -22.87 19.42
N TRP A 1168 -24.05 -22.31 18.37
CA TRP A 1168 -24.65 -23.05 17.27
C TRP A 1168 -23.88 -22.79 15.99
N ILE A 1169 -23.29 -23.82 15.41
CA ILE A 1169 -22.44 -23.70 14.22
C ILE A 1169 -23.24 -24.19 13.01
N LEU A 1170 -23.40 -23.31 12.02
CA LEU A 1170 -23.98 -23.61 10.72
C LEU A 1170 -22.84 -23.70 9.71
N ARG A 1171 -22.54 -24.91 9.27
CA ARG A 1171 -21.44 -25.16 8.32
C ARG A 1171 -21.99 -25.52 6.96
N THR A 1172 -21.50 -24.84 5.94
CA THR A 1172 -21.81 -25.11 4.53
C THR A 1172 -20.53 -25.41 3.77
N HIS A 1173 -20.62 -26.29 2.79
CA HIS A 1173 -19.48 -26.69 1.99
C HIS A 1173 -19.85 -26.83 0.52
N GLN A 1174 -19.94 -25.70 -0.20
CA GLN A 1174 -20.22 -25.66 -1.66
C GLN A 1174 -21.48 -26.47 -2.01
N VAL A 1175 -22.62 -25.96 -1.57
CA VAL A 1175 -23.91 -26.65 -1.53
C VAL A 1175 -24.79 -26.19 -2.70
N GLY A 1176 -25.43 -27.15 -3.38
CA GLY A 1176 -26.25 -26.90 -4.57
C GLY A 1176 -26.12 -28.04 -5.57
N GLY A 1177 -26.08 -27.70 -6.86
CA GLY A 1177 -25.74 -28.65 -7.92
C GLY A 1177 -24.25 -29.02 -7.94
N HIS A 1178 -23.89 -30.01 -8.77
CA HIS A 1178 -22.55 -30.58 -8.81
C HIS A 1178 -21.64 -29.86 -9.82
N ASP A 1179 -20.50 -29.35 -9.34
CA ASP A 1179 -19.40 -28.83 -10.17
C ASP A 1179 -18.12 -29.64 -9.92
N PRO A 1180 -17.64 -30.44 -10.89
CA PRO A 1180 -16.41 -31.22 -10.73
C PRO A 1180 -15.14 -30.37 -10.82
N THR A 1181 -15.21 -29.13 -11.30
CA THR A 1181 -14.05 -28.24 -11.50
C THR A 1181 -13.71 -27.43 -10.26
N LEU A 1182 -14.71 -27.19 -9.41
CA LEU A 1182 -14.63 -26.41 -8.19
C LEU A 1182 -14.01 -27.26 -7.07
N LYS A 1183 -13.00 -26.70 -6.40
CA LYS A 1183 -12.35 -27.33 -5.24
C LYS A 1183 -12.59 -26.48 -3.99
N THR A 1184 -12.44 -27.11 -2.84
CA THR A 1184 -12.52 -26.44 -1.56
C THR A 1184 -11.19 -25.79 -1.20
N LEU A 1185 -11.25 -24.53 -0.77
CA LEU A 1185 -10.13 -23.85 -0.15
C LEU A 1185 -10.54 -23.36 1.24
N ILE A 1186 -10.04 -24.01 2.27
CA ILE A 1186 -10.34 -23.68 3.67
C ILE A 1186 -9.53 -22.44 4.09
N PRO A 1187 -10.08 -21.51 4.88
CA PRO A 1187 -9.29 -20.41 5.42
C PRO A 1187 -8.13 -20.92 6.29
N THR A 1188 -6.94 -20.35 6.07
CA THR A 1188 -5.69 -20.81 6.69
C THR A 1188 -5.77 -20.76 8.21
N ASP A 1189 -5.33 -21.87 8.83
CA ASP A 1189 -5.22 -22.00 10.27
C ASP A 1189 -3.90 -21.41 10.76
N PHE A 1190 -3.98 -20.50 11.73
CA PHE A 1190 -2.83 -19.94 12.41
C PHE A 1190 -2.96 -20.31 13.87
N TRP A 1191 -2.53 -21.51 14.25
CA TRP A 1191 -2.75 -22.05 15.58
C TRP A 1191 -2.12 -21.20 16.70
N PHE A 1192 -2.88 -20.89 17.76
CA PHE A 1192 -2.41 -20.09 18.92
C PHE A 1192 -2.90 -20.59 20.29
N GLY A 1193 -3.53 -21.77 20.37
CA GLY A 1193 -4.07 -22.32 21.62
C GLY A 1193 -5.27 -21.55 22.19
N ILE A 1194 -5.77 -22.03 23.34
CA ILE A 1194 -6.95 -21.48 24.01
C ILE A 1194 -6.59 -20.14 24.71
N PRO A 1195 -7.33 -19.04 24.47
CA PRO A 1195 -7.08 -17.75 25.11
C PRO A 1195 -7.43 -17.79 26.61
N LYS A 1196 -6.61 -17.15 27.46
CA LYS A 1196 -6.91 -17.01 28.89
C LYS A 1196 -7.96 -15.93 29.13
N LEU A 1197 -8.92 -16.19 30.03
CA LEU A 1197 -9.85 -15.17 30.52
C LEU A 1197 -9.13 -14.15 31.41
N LYS A 1198 -9.59 -12.90 31.35
CA LYS A 1198 -9.16 -11.81 32.25
C LYS A 1198 -10.35 -11.42 33.11
N ASN A 1199 -10.28 -11.72 34.41
CA ASN A 1199 -11.33 -11.38 35.34
C ASN A 1199 -11.46 -9.87 35.49
N PHE A 1200 -12.69 -9.40 35.65
CA PHE A 1200 -12.98 -8.05 36.06
C PHE A 1200 -13.00 -8.00 37.60
N GLU A 1201 -12.11 -7.22 38.21
CA GLU A 1201 -12.11 -6.97 39.66
C GLU A 1201 -12.76 -5.61 39.91
N TYR A 1202 -13.81 -5.59 40.73
CA TYR A 1202 -14.47 -4.37 41.19
C TYR A 1202 -13.74 -3.90 42.44
N ASP A 1203 -13.26 -2.65 42.45
CA ASP A 1203 -12.73 -1.99 43.65
C ASP A 1203 -13.75 -0.98 44.18
#